data_AF-A0A6A5C4Y2-F1
#
_entry.id   AF-A0A6A5C4Y2-F1
#
_cell.length_a   1.000
_cell.length_b   1.000
_cell.length_c   1.000
_cell.angle_alpha   90.00
_cell.angle_beta   90.00
_cell.angle_gamma   90.00
#
_symmetry.space_group_name_H-M   'P 1'
#
loop_
_entity.id
_entity.type
_entity.pdbx_description
1 polymer ?
#
loop_
_entity_poly.entity_id
_entity_poly.type
_entity_poly.pdbx_seq_one_letter_code
_entity_poly.pdbx_strand_id
1 'polypeptide(L)'
;MLQFQDSEFILRVGMRVSKQWLSISLQIALKFDFSERIPLRVCLLASLSVSSDRMVSVRSRMNSLQKLAQFVSCRLVSNLTELNLTHHYLGDEGARLISSSESMKNLKSLNLSHNNLSSVGATHIASSSHMSCLQVLILQSNSLREEGCCSIAKSEHMKSLTWLDLWENQDIGDTALKAIANSVYMSNLTYLRIIDTQDLKDEASIVTSCYMKNLTHLELVCSDKGEGVALLSSPSFMCTNLKVLETCIDERGAKALTTNERSKKLTTLRLSIYDDLLEACVKPIISSQYLQNLQILSIKNSSENLGDDDKWLTLNPYMKNLTSLELTRIDMDDEDTSYIGKCEALKNLQELILIENDIAKGVQNMVNSPNLSQLRVLNLQANPIGDEGAKAIGDNKYMQNLTKLNIGETGITYEGAHSIASSKYLKNLTSLIMSDNIEDQGAKSIAESEFMANLTSLSLITCFLTDEGATVLASSPFMTNLTSLTLTDNNIGYIGAYALARSIYMTNLKELDLENDELIVDTPIQELLFAGVPCLAIQKGNEQLSLQQKQLLNIYLDYIIQLLAQNPHSTLAENMNFYLQDMIEVFGMLGVGSRVDQIIETLFKVVKENVVPTSQEIFRCISVYLDSIDSMSTLLGKRFAPYFDLIWQDILKYLESPNDHPIDEIVSGLRVICSVIEEFQELSTCYISQFIPILMQYVSHTNHSAQQNALYGLGILAFYNPHSTEVKTHVANILDILVTIMEDVETQNPIVVDNACAAFSRFVVREIVDYQTIVDTIPIFLDSLPLQSDYEEFEICFQALSKLLLDHVTSSEDWNLARQIFDKLVEGLTLTEVSDDIKKMITKNIQSFKTNHPEPFRQMVFDFNKKSHKMYLREEMKTLNRFMNVYQ
;
A
#
# COMPACT_ATOMS: atom_id res chain seq x y z
N MET A 1 -23.66 -27.82 21.68
CA MET A 1 -22.35 -28.49 21.53
C MET A 1 -21.84 -28.25 20.11
N LEU A 2 -21.00 -27.23 19.95
CA LEU A 2 -20.12 -27.01 18.81
C LEU A 2 -18.80 -26.58 19.44
N GLN A 3 -17.72 -27.33 19.20
CA GLN A 3 -16.37 -27.03 19.66
C GLN A 3 -15.85 -25.84 18.85
N PHE A 4 -15.59 -24.71 19.51
CA PHE A 4 -15.02 -23.52 18.88
C PHE A 4 -13.58 -23.33 19.37
N GLN A 5 -12.62 -23.75 18.54
CA GLN A 5 -11.19 -23.44 18.65
C GLN A 5 -10.80 -22.17 17.87
N ASP A 6 -11.77 -21.44 17.30
CA ASP A 6 -11.52 -20.32 16.38
C ASP A 6 -11.62 -18.91 17.01
N SER A 7 -11.38 -18.75 18.31
CA SER A 7 -11.33 -17.40 18.93
C SER A 7 -10.02 -16.65 18.69
N GLU A 8 -9.03 -17.27 18.05
CA GLU A 8 -7.76 -16.64 17.65
C GLU A 8 -7.89 -15.86 16.32
N PHE A 9 -8.95 -16.12 15.54
CA PHE A 9 -9.08 -15.63 14.16
C PHE A 9 -9.64 -14.20 14.03
N ILE A 10 -10.35 -13.67 15.04
CA ILE A 10 -11.16 -12.45 14.88
C ILE A 10 -10.44 -11.16 15.37
N LEU A 11 -9.29 -11.26 16.03
CA LEU A 11 -8.58 -10.09 16.57
C LEU A 11 -7.42 -9.57 15.72
N ARG A 12 -7.02 -10.26 14.65
CA ARG A 12 -5.96 -9.81 13.72
C ARG A 12 -6.48 -9.01 12.51
N VAL A 13 -7.79 -8.86 12.37
CA VAL A 13 -8.41 -8.08 11.28
C VAL A 13 -9.52 -7.25 11.89
N GLY A 14 -9.32 -5.94 11.98
CA GLY A 14 -10.37 -5.02 12.42
C GLY A 14 -11.59 -5.15 11.51
N MET A 15 -12.69 -5.71 12.01
CA MET A 15 -13.99 -5.63 11.35
C MET A 15 -15.14 -5.41 12.33
N ARG A 16 -16.12 -4.68 11.82
CA ARG A 16 -17.41 -4.23 12.39
C ARG A 16 -18.11 -5.30 13.25
N VAL A 17 -18.43 -4.96 14.50
CA VAL A 17 -19.21 -5.80 15.42
C VAL A 17 -20.70 -5.45 15.35
N SER A 18 -21.58 -6.42 15.14
CA SER A 18 -23.05 -6.20 15.12
C SER A 18 -23.62 -6.05 16.54
N LYS A 19 -24.79 -5.38 16.68
CA LYS A 19 -25.53 -5.24 17.97
C LYS A 19 -25.83 -6.60 18.65
N GLN A 20 -25.98 -7.68 17.88
CA GLN A 20 -26.20 -9.03 18.41
C GLN A 20 -24.94 -9.63 19.04
N TRP A 21 -23.75 -9.33 18.50
CA TRP A 21 -22.49 -9.83 19.05
C TRP A 21 -22.16 -9.17 20.39
N LEU A 22 -22.45 -7.88 20.56
CA LEU A 22 -22.31 -7.14 21.83
C LEU A 22 -23.20 -7.70 22.96
N SER A 23 -24.35 -8.29 22.62
CA SER A 23 -25.21 -8.97 23.61
C SER A 23 -24.71 -10.37 23.99
N ILE A 24 -23.99 -11.03 23.09
CA ILE A 24 -23.40 -12.37 23.30
C ILE A 24 -22.04 -12.24 24.02
N SER A 25 -21.23 -11.23 23.71
CA SER A 25 -19.93 -10.96 24.35
C SER A 25 -20.03 -10.60 25.82
N LEU A 26 -21.16 -10.00 26.25
CA LEU A 26 -21.46 -9.77 27.67
C LEU A 26 -21.62 -11.08 28.48
N GLN A 27 -21.70 -12.24 27.82
CA GLN A 27 -21.81 -13.56 28.44
C GLN A 27 -20.52 -14.40 28.35
N ILE A 28 -19.43 -13.91 27.72
CA ILE A 28 -18.20 -14.67 27.43
C ILE A 28 -16.96 -13.92 27.92
N ALA A 29 -15.94 -14.62 28.44
CA ALA A 29 -14.65 -14.02 28.82
C ALA A 29 -13.93 -13.40 27.61
N LEU A 30 -13.51 -12.13 27.71
CA LEU A 30 -12.91 -11.35 26.63
C LEU A 30 -11.37 -11.29 26.75
N LYS A 31 -10.68 -11.18 25.60
CA LYS A 31 -9.23 -10.99 25.47
C LYS A 31 -8.95 -9.79 24.56
N PHE A 32 -8.07 -8.87 24.95
CA PHE A 32 -7.66 -7.72 24.12
C PHE A 32 -6.13 -7.66 23.99
N ASP A 33 -5.63 -7.53 22.75
CA ASP A 33 -4.21 -7.40 22.43
C ASP A 33 -3.92 -6.08 21.69
N PHE A 34 -3.09 -5.20 22.29
CA PHE A 34 -2.60 -3.95 21.71
C PHE A 34 -1.07 -3.92 21.59
N SER A 35 -0.43 -5.08 21.39
CA SER A 35 1.04 -5.24 21.30
C SER A 35 1.70 -4.48 20.15
N GLU A 36 0.98 -4.22 19.07
CA GLU A 36 1.42 -3.33 18.00
C GLU A 36 1.09 -1.87 18.38
N ARG A 37 1.87 -0.89 17.88
CA ARG A 37 1.53 0.55 17.94
C ARG A 37 0.28 0.84 17.09
N ILE A 38 -0.85 0.26 17.49
CA ILE A 38 -2.19 0.57 17.06
C ILE A 38 -2.56 1.80 17.88
N PRO A 39 -2.85 2.95 17.26
CA PRO A 39 -3.42 4.05 18.00
C PRO A 39 -4.66 3.52 18.71
N LEU A 40 -4.81 3.80 20.02
CA LEU A 40 -6.00 3.57 20.85
C LEU A 40 -7.36 4.02 20.23
N ARG A 41 -7.34 4.53 18.99
CA ARG A 41 -8.46 4.83 18.09
C ARG A 41 -9.32 3.60 17.76
N VAL A 42 -8.77 2.38 17.67
CA VAL A 42 -9.56 1.16 17.32
C VAL A 42 -10.58 0.80 18.39
N CYS A 43 -10.29 1.02 19.68
CA CYS A 43 -11.26 0.83 20.76
C CYS A 43 -12.39 1.88 20.77
N LEU A 44 -12.13 3.08 20.26
CA LEU A 44 -13.13 4.13 20.15
C LEU A 44 -14.04 3.94 18.93
N LEU A 45 -13.56 3.34 17.84
CA LEU A 45 -14.40 3.00 16.68
C LEU A 45 -15.42 1.89 16.99
N ALA A 46 -15.06 0.92 17.85
CA ALA A 46 -15.98 -0.12 18.30
C ALA A 46 -17.08 0.39 19.25
N SER A 47 -16.87 1.52 19.94
CA SER A 47 -17.87 2.12 20.84
C SER A 47 -18.68 3.25 20.21
N LEU A 48 -18.29 3.77 19.04
CA LEU A 48 -18.97 4.91 18.40
C LEU A 48 -19.39 4.74 16.94
N SER A 49 -19.03 3.67 16.21
CA SER A 49 -19.47 3.56 14.81
C SER A 49 -19.51 2.14 14.28
N VAL A 50 -20.74 1.68 14.03
CA VAL A 50 -21.04 0.73 12.96
C VAL A 50 -20.54 1.36 11.65
N SER A 51 -19.61 0.68 10.97
CA SER A 51 -19.48 0.61 9.51
C SER A 51 -18.31 1.30 8.73
N SER A 52 -17.15 0.65 8.50
CA SER A 52 -16.39 0.54 7.19
C SER A 52 -15.14 -0.32 7.28
N ASP A 53 -14.91 -1.11 6.23
CA ASP A 53 -13.83 -2.08 6.06
C ASP A 53 -12.70 -1.42 5.26
N ARG A 54 -11.46 -1.79 5.63
CA ARG A 54 -10.15 -1.33 5.14
C ARG A 54 -9.60 -0.06 5.82
N MET A 55 -8.53 -0.28 6.59
CA MET A 55 -7.70 0.73 7.23
C MET A 55 -6.26 0.44 6.80
N VAL A 56 -5.60 1.42 6.17
CA VAL A 56 -4.14 1.46 5.99
C VAL A 56 -3.58 2.23 7.18
N SER A 57 -2.62 1.64 7.90
CA SER A 57 -1.98 2.29 9.05
C SER A 57 -0.82 3.17 8.57
N VAL A 58 -0.97 4.49 8.74
CA VAL A 58 0.12 5.48 8.67
C VAL A 58 0.30 6.06 10.08
N ARG A 59 1.51 5.96 10.65
CA ARG A 59 1.79 6.34 12.05
C ARG A 59 2.19 7.83 12.16
N SER A 60 1.42 8.62 12.95
CA SER A 60 1.86 9.92 13.52
C SER A 60 1.27 10.17 14.93
N ARG A 61 1.93 11.02 15.75
CA ARG A 61 1.83 11.07 17.24
C ARG A 61 0.59 11.82 17.80
N MET A 62 -0.19 11.19 18.69
CA MET A 62 -1.12 11.82 19.67
C MET A 62 -1.22 11.01 20.99
N ASN A 63 -1.29 11.69 22.15
CA ASN A 63 -1.09 11.18 23.54
C ASN A 63 -1.95 9.97 23.99
N SER A 64 -1.31 9.00 24.67
CA SER A 64 -1.82 7.66 25.06
C SER A 64 -2.60 7.61 26.39
N LEU A 65 -2.24 8.42 27.40
CA LEU A 65 -2.76 8.30 28.79
C LEU A 65 -4.25 8.64 28.98
N GLN A 66 -4.75 9.71 28.35
CA GLN A 66 -6.17 10.08 28.47
C GLN A 66 -7.11 9.03 27.89
N LYS A 67 -6.67 8.35 26.83
CA LYS A 67 -7.43 7.27 26.17
C LYS A 67 -7.47 6.03 27.05
N LEU A 68 -6.35 5.68 27.71
CA LEU A 68 -6.32 4.58 28.68
C LEU A 68 -7.27 4.82 29.85
N ALA A 69 -7.31 6.04 30.41
CA ALA A 69 -8.21 6.38 31.52
C ALA A 69 -9.70 6.15 31.16
N GLN A 70 -10.10 6.46 29.93
CA GLN A 70 -11.46 6.21 29.44
C GLN A 70 -11.74 4.72 29.22
N PHE A 71 -10.77 3.96 28.72
CA PHE A 71 -10.89 2.52 28.53
C PHE A 71 -11.09 1.78 29.86
N VAL A 72 -10.19 2.01 30.83
CA VAL A 72 -10.24 1.29 32.12
C VAL A 72 -11.42 1.71 32.98
N SER A 73 -12.01 2.89 32.77
CA SER A 73 -13.24 3.33 33.47
C SER A 73 -14.53 2.80 32.83
N CYS A 74 -14.45 2.16 31.66
CA CYS A 74 -15.61 1.59 31.00
C CYS A 74 -16.12 0.34 31.75
N ARG A 75 -17.41 0.29 32.05
CA ARG A 75 -18.02 -0.89 32.71
C ARG A 75 -18.17 -2.10 31.78
N LEU A 76 -18.13 -1.88 30.46
CA LEU A 76 -18.27 -2.96 29.47
C LEU A 76 -17.05 -3.90 29.43
N VAL A 77 -15.90 -3.46 29.96
CA VAL A 77 -14.68 -4.27 30.05
C VAL A 77 -14.52 -4.97 31.41
N SER A 78 -15.56 -4.99 32.26
CA SER A 78 -15.48 -5.60 33.60
C SER A 78 -15.22 -7.11 33.59
N ASN A 79 -15.45 -7.78 32.46
CA ASN A 79 -15.23 -9.22 32.27
C ASN A 79 -13.94 -9.51 31.48
N LEU A 80 -13.07 -8.51 31.32
CA LEU A 80 -11.80 -8.65 30.61
C LEU A 80 -10.89 -9.60 31.37
N THR A 81 -10.36 -10.60 30.66
CA THR A 81 -9.42 -11.58 31.24
C THR A 81 -8.00 -11.43 30.73
N GLU A 82 -7.76 -10.78 29.59
CA GLU A 82 -6.39 -10.57 29.07
C GLU A 82 -6.27 -9.17 28.48
N LEU A 83 -5.20 -8.46 28.83
CA LEU A 83 -4.91 -7.10 28.38
C LEU A 83 -3.43 -6.97 28.05
N ASN A 84 -3.12 -6.70 26.79
CA ASN A 84 -1.76 -6.40 26.34
C ASN A 84 -1.66 -4.93 25.88
N LEU A 85 -0.74 -4.17 26.45
CA LEU A 85 -0.53 -2.75 26.18
C LEU A 85 0.96 -2.44 25.92
N THR A 86 1.71 -3.32 25.27
CA THR A 86 3.14 -3.12 24.99
C THR A 86 3.42 -1.86 24.12
N HIS A 87 4.51 -1.13 24.36
CA HIS A 87 4.98 0.02 23.53
C HIS A 87 4.10 1.29 23.52
N HIS A 88 3.35 1.58 24.59
CA HIS A 88 2.44 2.75 24.66
C HIS A 88 2.96 3.94 25.50
N TYR A 89 4.22 3.88 25.99
CA TYR A 89 4.85 4.90 26.83
C TYR A 89 3.96 5.37 27.99
N LEU A 90 3.29 4.42 28.65
CA LEU A 90 2.28 4.71 29.67
C LEU A 90 2.87 5.28 30.98
N GLY A 91 4.10 4.93 31.32
CA GLY A 91 4.74 5.24 32.59
C GLY A 91 3.98 4.69 33.80
N ASP A 92 4.44 5.07 34.99
CA ASP A 92 3.86 4.63 36.28
C ASP A 92 2.37 5.02 36.43
N GLU A 93 1.98 6.14 35.82
CA GLU A 93 0.61 6.64 35.88
C GLU A 93 -0.37 5.72 35.14
N GLY A 94 0.03 5.14 34.00
CA GLY A 94 -0.80 4.15 33.31
C GLY A 94 -0.94 2.86 34.12
N ALA A 95 0.14 2.40 34.77
CA ALA A 95 0.09 1.26 35.68
C ALA A 95 -0.86 1.53 36.87
N ARG A 96 -0.83 2.74 37.43
CA ARG A 96 -1.75 3.19 38.49
C ARG A 96 -3.21 3.22 38.03
N LEU A 97 -3.48 3.71 36.82
CA LEU A 97 -4.84 3.74 36.26
C LEU A 97 -5.42 2.33 36.05
N ILE A 98 -4.60 1.39 35.56
CA ILE A 98 -5.01 -0.01 35.38
C ILE A 98 -5.23 -0.67 36.73
N SER A 99 -4.30 -0.49 37.68
CA SER A 99 -4.38 -1.16 38.98
C SER A 99 -5.47 -0.59 39.90
N SER A 100 -5.84 0.67 39.75
CA SER A 100 -6.92 1.29 40.52
C SER A 100 -8.33 1.02 39.96
N SER A 101 -8.46 0.51 38.73
CA SER A 101 -9.76 0.28 38.12
C SER A 101 -10.43 -1.02 38.60
N GLU A 102 -11.64 -0.90 39.13
CA GLU A 102 -12.47 -2.06 39.50
C GLU A 102 -12.88 -2.92 38.29
N SER A 103 -12.93 -2.32 37.08
CA SER A 103 -13.24 -3.07 35.86
C SER A 103 -12.17 -4.11 35.52
N MET A 104 -10.96 -3.99 36.05
CA MET A 104 -9.85 -4.93 35.78
C MET A 104 -9.78 -6.10 36.76
N LYS A 105 -10.73 -6.24 37.70
CA LYS A 105 -10.67 -7.25 38.78
C LYS A 105 -10.67 -8.72 38.34
N ASN A 106 -11.11 -8.98 37.11
CA ASN A 106 -11.19 -10.32 36.51
C ASN A 106 -10.00 -10.64 35.59
N LEU A 107 -9.02 -9.74 35.52
CA LEU A 107 -7.87 -9.88 34.63
C LEU A 107 -6.99 -11.06 35.07
N LYS A 108 -6.66 -11.91 34.10
CA LYS A 108 -5.80 -13.09 34.23
C LYS A 108 -4.47 -12.91 33.52
N SER A 109 -4.39 -12.11 32.45
CA SER A 109 -3.14 -11.78 31.77
C SER A 109 -2.99 -10.29 31.58
N LEU A 110 -1.81 -9.76 31.94
CA LEU A 110 -1.46 -8.35 31.79
C LEU A 110 -0.06 -8.24 31.19
N ASN A 111 0.06 -7.61 30.03
CA ASN A 111 1.34 -7.27 29.43
C ASN A 111 1.48 -5.75 29.35
N LEU A 112 2.52 -5.23 30.01
CA LEU A 112 2.88 -3.82 30.07
C LEU A 112 4.33 -3.60 29.63
N SER A 113 4.84 -4.43 28.72
CA SER A 113 6.23 -4.35 28.27
C SER A 113 6.52 -3.04 27.51
N HIS A 114 7.75 -2.54 27.54
CA HIS A 114 8.15 -1.30 26.85
C HIS A 114 7.24 -0.08 27.14
N ASN A 115 6.86 0.13 28.40
CA ASN A 115 5.99 1.24 28.81
C ASN A 115 6.66 2.24 29.73
N ASN A 116 7.97 2.12 29.97
CA ASN A 116 8.73 3.02 30.82
C ASN A 116 8.22 3.04 32.28
N LEU A 117 7.80 1.87 32.81
CA LEU A 117 7.42 1.71 34.21
C LEU A 117 8.68 1.69 35.09
N SER A 118 8.61 2.35 36.23
CA SER A 118 9.61 2.27 37.29
C SER A 118 9.21 1.28 38.39
N SER A 119 10.01 1.19 39.46
CA SER A 119 9.66 0.45 40.69
C SER A 119 8.30 0.89 41.28
N VAL A 120 7.89 2.14 41.05
CA VAL A 120 6.59 2.68 41.49
C VAL A 120 5.44 2.02 40.72
N GLY A 121 5.55 1.90 39.40
CA GLY A 121 4.56 1.22 38.55
C GLY A 121 4.36 -0.24 38.94
N ALA A 122 5.44 -1.00 39.16
CA ALA A 122 5.36 -2.37 39.70
C ALA A 122 4.67 -2.40 41.06
N THR A 123 5.00 -1.47 41.96
CA THR A 123 4.39 -1.40 43.29
C THR A 123 2.89 -1.13 43.22
N HIS A 124 2.43 -0.30 42.28
CA HIS A 124 1.01 -0.09 42.05
C HIS A 124 0.27 -1.34 41.60
N ILE A 125 0.89 -2.16 40.74
CA ILE A 125 0.31 -3.44 40.30
C ILE A 125 0.31 -4.43 41.47
N ALA A 126 1.44 -4.56 42.17
CA ALA A 126 1.63 -5.48 43.29
C ALA A 126 0.70 -5.19 44.48
N SER A 127 0.42 -3.92 44.78
CA SER A 127 -0.39 -3.53 45.93
C SER A 127 -1.91 -3.54 45.66
N SER A 128 -2.33 -3.81 44.42
CA SER A 128 -3.75 -3.75 44.06
C SER A 128 -4.44 -5.10 44.26
N SER A 129 -5.50 -5.09 45.07
CA SER A 129 -6.37 -6.25 45.26
C SER A 129 -7.14 -6.64 43.99
N HIS A 130 -7.31 -5.71 43.03
CA HIS A 130 -7.94 -6.01 41.74
C HIS A 130 -7.08 -6.94 40.87
N MET A 131 -5.78 -7.06 41.14
CA MET A 131 -4.88 -7.95 40.38
C MET A 131 -4.78 -9.37 40.97
N SER A 132 -5.62 -9.72 41.96
CA SER A 132 -5.55 -11.01 42.67
C SER A 132 -5.82 -12.25 41.79
N CYS A 133 -6.49 -12.05 40.65
CA CYS A 133 -6.79 -13.11 39.68
C CYS A 133 -5.70 -13.28 38.61
N LEU A 134 -4.64 -12.46 38.64
CA LEU A 134 -3.64 -12.42 37.59
C LEU A 134 -2.79 -13.70 37.59
N GLN A 135 -2.75 -14.35 36.43
CA GLN A 135 -2.02 -15.59 36.15
C GLN A 135 -0.78 -15.35 35.29
N VAL A 136 -0.80 -14.30 34.45
CA VAL A 136 0.29 -13.93 33.56
C VAL A 136 0.58 -12.44 33.74
N LEU A 137 1.84 -12.12 34.05
CA LEU A 137 2.33 -10.75 34.17
C LEU A 137 3.61 -10.60 33.35
N ILE A 138 3.56 -9.74 32.32
CA ILE A 138 4.68 -9.45 31.44
C ILE A 138 5.04 -7.98 31.59
N LEU A 139 6.25 -7.72 32.08
CA LEU A 139 6.78 -6.39 32.36
C LEU A 139 8.13 -6.16 31.67
N GLN A 140 8.36 -6.82 30.55
CA GLN A 140 9.61 -6.76 29.81
C GLN A 140 9.99 -5.31 29.44
N SER A 141 11.28 -4.99 29.41
CA SER A 141 11.83 -3.72 28.93
C SER A 141 11.21 -2.50 29.62
N ASN A 142 11.26 -2.51 30.95
CA ASN A 142 10.89 -1.40 31.83
C ASN A 142 12.08 -1.09 32.77
N SER A 143 11.89 -0.19 33.73
CA SER A 143 12.90 0.20 34.72
C SER A 143 12.44 -0.16 36.14
N LEU A 144 11.96 -1.40 36.34
CA LEU A 144 11.40 -1.84 37.62
C LEU A 144 12.40 -1.86 38.77
N ARG A 145 13.68 -2.13 38.48
CA ARG A 145 14.76 -2.30 39.47
C ARG A 145 14.47 -3.39 40.51
N GLU A 146 15.40 -3.57 41.43
CA GLU A 146 15.33 -4.53 42.53
C GLU A 146 14.06 -4.33 43.37
N GLU A 147 13.69 -3.07 43.67
CA GLU A 147 12.56 -2.77 44.55
C GLU A 147 11.22 -3.16 43.92
N GLY A 148 11.02 -2.90 42.62
CA GLY A 148 9.79 -3.26 41.92
C GLY A 148 9.58 -4.77 41.84
N CYS A 149 10.65 -5.52 41.55
CA CYS A 149 10.62 -6.97 41.50
C CYS A 149 10.35 -7.57 42.89
N CYS A 150 10.97 -7.02 43.94
CA CYS A 150 10.69 -7.40 45.33
C CYS A 150 9.23 -7.14 45.74
N SER A 151 8.64 -6.02 45.31
CA SER A 151 7.23 -5.70 45.57
C SER A 151 6.30 -6.75 44.96
N ILE A 152 6.55 -7.17 43.72
CA ILE A 152 5.78 -8.23 43.05
C ILE A 152 5.95 -9.57 43.81
N ALA A 153 7.19 -9.95 44.13
CA ALA A 153 7.51 -11.19 44.84
C ALA A 153 6.84 -11.30 46.21
N LYS A 154 6.74 -10.19 46.96
CA LYS A 154 6.20 -10.17 48.33
C LYS A 154 4.68 -9.97 48.41
N SER A 155 4.01 -9.71 47.29
CA SER A 155 2.58 -9.43 47.27
C SER A 155 1.72 -10.68 47.38
N GLU A 156 0.76 -10.68 48.32
CA GLU A 156 -0.24 -11.73 48.44
C GLU A 156 -1.23 -11.77 47.27
N HIS A 157 -1.39 -10.64 46.55
CA HIS A 157 -2.26 -10.55 45.37
C HIS A 157 -1.65 -11.26 44.15
N MET A 158 -0.36 -11.61 44.18
CA MET A 158 0.31 -12.30 43.06
C MET A 158 0.30 -13.83 43.18
N LYS A 159 -0.42 -14.39 44.17
CA LYS A 159 -0.47 -15.84 44.44
C LYS A 159 -0.98 -16.69 43.25
N SER A 160 -1.76 -16.08 42.37
CA SER A 160 -2.33 -16.74 41.19
C SER A 160 -1.37 -16.79 40.00
N LEU A 161 -0.20 -16.13 40.07
CA LEU A 161 0.75 -16.06 38.97
C LEU A 161 1.32 -17.43 38.63
N THR A 162 1.27 -17.73 37.34
CA THR A 162 1.84 -18.90 36.68
C THR A 162 2.92 -18.52 35.66
N TRP A 163 2.92 -17.26 35.20
CA TRP A 163 3.87 -16.71 34.24
C TRP A 163 4.30 -15.32 34.70
N LEU A 164 5.61 -15.15 34.86
CA LEU A 164 6.22 -13.86 35.18
C LEU A 164 7.37 -13.59 34.22
N ASP A 165 7.29 -12.50 33.48
CA ASP A 165 8.32 -12.04 32.56
C ASP A 165 8.83 -10.66 32.98
N LEU A 166 10.11 -10.61 33.34
CA LEU A 166 10.85 -9.44 33.79
C LEU A 166 12.04 -9.13 32.86
N TRP A 167 12.06 -9.69 31.64
CA TRP A 167 13.16 -9.51 30.68
C TRP A 167 13.54 -8.03 30.50
N GLU A 168 14.83 -7.73 30.33
CA GLU A 168 15.34 -6.39 30.01
C GLU A 168 14.88 -5.29 31.01
N ASN A 169 14.76 -5.63 32.29
CA ASN A 169 14.61 -4.62 33.34
C ASN A 169 15.97 -4.27 33.95
N GLN A 170 16.25 -2.98 34.07
CA GLN A 170 17.51 -2.51 34.65
C GLN A 170 17.57 -2.83 36.15
N ASP A 171 18.74 -3.30 36.61
CA ASP A 171 19.13 -3.44 38.02
C ASP A 171 18.19 -4.33 38.88
N ILE A 172 17.86 -5.56 38.43
CA ILE A 172 17.01 -6.48 39.21
C ILE A 172 17.74 -7.01 40.46
N GLY A 173 18.99 -7.43 40.34
CA GLY A 173 19.87 -7.85 41.44
C GLY A 173 19.50 -9.17 42.15
N ASP A 174 20.48 -9.74 42.87
CA ASP A 174 20.34 -11.02 43.61
C ASP A 174 19.21 -11.00 44.66
N THR A 175 18.95 -9.84 45.27
CA THR A 175 17.90 -9.72 46.30
C THR A 175 16.52 -10.00 45.72
N ALA A 176 16.25 -9.52 44.50
CA ALA A 176 14.98 -9.78 43.83
C ALA A 176 14.85 -11.25 43.44
N LEU A 177 15.93 -11.88 42.94
CA LEU A 177 15.94 -13.33 42.68
C LEU A 177 15.62 -14.13 43.93
N LYS A 178 16.27 -13.80 45.06
CA LYS A 178 15.99 -14.44 46.36
C LYS A 178 14.57 -14.21 46.83
N ALA A 179 14.03 -13.01 46.61
CA ALA A 179 12.65 -12.69 46.98
C ALA A 179 11.67 -13.52 46.16
N ILE A 180 11.87 -13.64 44.84
CA ILE A 180 11.04 -14.46 43.96
C ILE A 180 11.15 -15.94 44.36
N ALA A 181 12.39 -16.45 44.49
CA ALA A 181 12.68 -17.84 44.84
C ALA A 181 12.08 -18.27 46.18
N ASN A 182 12.14 -17.41 47.20
CA ASN A 182 11.66 -17.73 48.56
C ASN A 182 10.21 -17.30 48.81
N SER A 183 9.51 -16.78 47.80
CA SER A 183 8.13 -16.35 47.96
C SER A 183 7.16 -17.52 47.88
N VAL A 184 6.39 -17.71 48.96
CA VAL A 184 5.25 -18.63 48.98
C VAL A 184 4.17 -18.24 47.96
N TYR A 185 4.09 -16.95 47.60
CA TYR A 185 3.13 -16.45 46.61
C TYR A 185 3.52 -16.83 45.18
N MET A 186 4.80 -17.09 44.92
CA MET A 186 5.29 -17.48 43.59
C MET A 186 5.29 -19.01 43.36
N SER A 187 4.73 -19.80 44.29
CA SER A 187 4.76 -21.27 44.23
C SER A 187 3.97 -21.90 43.07
N ASN A 188 3.13 -21.13 42.40
CA ASN A 188 2.38 -21.56 41.22
C ASN A 188 3.08 -21.24 39.89
N LEU A 189 4.26 -20.58 39.92
CA LEU A 189 4.98 -20.24 38.70
C LEU A 189 5.38 -21.49 37.90
N THR A 190 5.03 -21.44 36.62
CA THR A 190 5.36 -22.42 35.59
C THR A 190 6.30 -21.85 34.54
N TYR A 191 6.32 -20.53 34.39
CA TYR A 191 7.18 -19.76 33.50
C TYR A 191 7.81 -18.58 34.26
N LEU A 192 9.13 -18.45 34.17
CA LEU A 192 9.88 -17.33 34.73
C LEU A 192 10.95 -16.90 33.73
N ARG A 193 10.91 -15.63 33.32
CA ARG A 193 11.93 -15.00 32.48
C ARG A 193 12.51 -13.79 33.18
N ILE A 194 13.83 -13.78 33.34
CA ILE A 194 14.60 -12.71 33.97
C ILE A 194 15.89 -12.52 33.18
N ILE A 195 16.18 -11.27 32.84
CA ILE A 195 17.51 -10.84 32.40
C ILE A 195 18.03 -9.82 33.42
N ASP A 196 19.31 -9.93 33.78
CA ASP A 196 20.03 -8.82 34.42
C ASP A 196 21.28 -8.47 33.59
N THR A 197 21.48 -7.17 33.40
CA THR A 197 22.68 -6.60 32.78
C THR A 197 23.83 -6.43 33.78
N GLN A 198 23.62 -6.74 35.06
CA GLN A 198 24.65 -6.80 36.11
C GLN A 198 24.89 -8.26 36.59
N ASP A 199 26.10 -8.54 37.07
CA ASP A 199 26.55 -9.86 37.54
C ASP A 199 25.66 -10.43 38.67
N LEU A 200 24.75 -11.35 38.33
CA LEU A 200 23.99 -12.14 39.30
C LEU A 200 24.91 -13.20 39.91
N LYS A 201 25.02 -13.22 41.24
CA LYS A 201 25.86 -14.18 41.97
C LYS A 201 25.07 -15.31 42.60
N ASP A 202 23.74 -15.21 42.65
CA ASP A 202 22.88 -16.16 43.38
C ASP A 202 21.71 -16.71 42.53
N GLU A 203 21.95 -16.96 41.25
CA GLU A 203 21.00 -17.66 40.33
C GLU A 203 20.57 -19.03 40.86
N ALA A 204 21.44 -19.64 41.66
CA ALA A 204 21.23 -20.84 42.48
C ALA A 204 19.89 -20.87 43.21
N SER A 205 19.45 -19.71 43.71
CA SER A 205 18.29 -19.58 44.58
C SER A 205 17.00 -20.04 43.90
N ILE A 206 16.82 -19.77 42.59
CA ILE A 206 15.61 -20.19 41.86
C ILE A 206 15.57 -21.71 41.71
N VAL A 207 16.67 -22.29 41.23
CA VAL A 207 16.73 -23.71 40.87
C VAL A 207 16.74 -24.64 42.10
N THR A 208 17.15 -24.14 43.27
CA THR A 208 17.16 -24.88 44.54
C THR A 208 15.91 -24.66 45.40
N SER A 209 15.05 -23.70 45.06
CA SER A 209 13.86 -23.39 45.86
C SER A 209 12.78 -24.49 45.81
N CYS A 210 12.24 -24.85 46.98
CA CYS A 210 11.11 -25.75 47.09
C CYS A 210 9.79 -25.16 46.57
N TYR A 211 9.72 -23.84 46.41
CA TYR A 211 8.55 -23.14 45.86
C TYR A 211 8.52 -23.19 44.32
N MET A 212 9.66 -23.39 43.64
CA MET A 212 9.77 -23.39 42.16
C MET A 212 9.60 -24.79 41.52
N LYS A 213 9.06 -25.77 42.25
CA LYS A 213 8.89 -27.16 41.75
C LYS A 213 7.97 -27.30 40.52
N ASN A 214 7.08 -26.33 40.30
CA ASN A 214 6.13 -26.31 39.19
C ASN A 214 6.72 -25.66 37.92
N LEU A 215 7.93 -25.12 38.00
CA LEU A 215 8.56 -24.42 36.90
C LEU A 215 8.85 -25.38 35.74
N THR A 216 8.36 -25.01 34.56
CA THR A 216 8.51 -25.75 33.31
C THR A 216 9.36 -25.00 32.30
N HIS A 217 9.38 -23.66 32.39
CA HIS A 217 10.15 -22.75 31.56
C HIS A 217 10.93 -21.80 32.46
N LEU A 218 12.25 -21.77 32.27
CA LEU A 218 13.14 -20.87 32.98
C LEU A 218 14.08 -20.21 31.98
N GLU A 219 14.07 -18.89 31.97
CA GLU A 219 14.96 -18.07 31.17
C GLU A 219 15.72 -17.12 32.10
N LEU A 220 17.04 -17.33 32.20
CA LEU A 220 17.99 -16.61 33.04
C LEU A 220 19.20 -16.26 32.20
N VAL A 221 19.19 -15.08 31.60
CA VAL A 221 20.33 -14.59 30.81
C VAL A 221 21.04 -13.51 31.64
N CYS A 222 22.30 -13.74 32.00
CA CYS A 222 23.13 -12.85 32.81
C CYS A 222 24.49 -12.59 32.14
N SER A 223 25.09 -11.43 32.42
CA SER A 223 26.31 -10.94 31.78
C SER A 223 27.59 -11.66 32.19
N ASP A 224 27.63 -12.43 33.29
CA ASP A 224 28.88 -13.03 33.77
C ASP A 224 28.74 -14.47 34.32
N LYS A 225 29.61 -15.35 33.78
CA LYS A 225 29.97 -16.74 34.16
C LYS A 225 28.95 -17.61 34.92
N GLY A 226 27.85 -18.01 34.25
CA GLY A 226 27.25 -19.37 34.22
C GLY A 226 27.10 -20.26 35.47
N GLU A 227 27.32 -19.78 36.70
CA GLU A 227 27.36 -20.61 37.91
C GLU A 227 25.99 -21.21 38.29
N GLY A 228 24.88 -20.57 37.92
CA GLY A 228 23.52 -21.07 38.19
C GLY A 228 23.22 -22.41 37.54
N VAL A 229 23.74 -22.64 36.32
CA VAL A 229 23.52 -23.89 35.54
C VAL A 229 24.33 -25.04 36.10
N ALA A 230 25.52 -24.79 36.66
CA ALA A 230 26.34 -25.81 37.31
C ALA A 230 25.58 -26.52 38.44
N LEU A 231 24.65 -25.82 39.10
CA LEU A 231 23.80 -26.34 40.16
C LEU A 231 22.66 -27.24 39.68
N LEU A 232 22.44 -27.38 38.37
CA LEU A 232 21.60 -28.46 37.85
C LEU A 232 22.13 -29.82 38.31
N SER A 233 23.46 -29.98 38.40
CA SER A 233 24.09 -31.21 38.92
C SER A 233 23.93 -31.41 40.43
N SER A 234 23.42 -30.41 41.16
CA SER A 234 23.27 -30.44 42.62
C SER A 234 22.12 -31.36 43.05
N PRO A 235 22.29 -32.15 44.13
CA PRO A 235 21.18 -32.87 44.78
C PRO A 235 20.05 -31.96 45.25
N SER A 236 20.37 -30.68 45.54
CA SER A 236 19.43 -29.65 46.00
C SER A 236 18.60 -29.03 44.87
N PHE A 237 18.77 -29.46 43.61
CA PHE A 237 17.94 -29.02 42.50
C PHE A 237 16.48 -29.43 42.73
N MET A 238 15.53 -28.48 42.70
CA MET A 238 14.12 -28.71 43.02
C MET A 238 13.17 -28.50 41.82
N CYS A 239 13.63 -27.85 40.74
CA CYS A 239 12.83 -27.60 39.51
C CYS A 239 12.70 -28.85 38.62
N THR A 240 12.04 -29.90 39.14
CA THR A 240 11.98 -31.23 38.52
C THR A 240 11.12 -31.36 37.25
N ASN A 241 10.35 -30.31 36.90
CA ASN A 241 9.44 -30.28 35.75
C ASN A 241 9.94 -29.42 34.60
N LEU A 242 11.19 -28.94 34.67
CA LEU A 242 11.77 -28.07 33.66
C LEU A 242 11.85 -28.78 32.30
N LYS A 243 11.31 -28.12 31.27
CA LYS A 243 11.30 -28.56 29.86
C LYS A 243 12.01 -27.56 28.95
N VAL A 244 11.97 -26.28 29.30
CA VAL A 244 12.61 -25.19 28.56
C VAL A 244 13.59 -24.51 29.48
N LEU A 245 14.84 -24.43 29.03
CA LEU A 245 15.91 -23.71 29.70
C LEU A 245 16.57 -22.77 28.70
N GLU A 246 16.59 -21.48 29.01
CA GLU A 246 17.32 -20.46 28.28
C GLU A 246 18.27 -19.75 29.23
N THR A 247 19.58 -19.82 28.97
CA THR A 247 20.55 -19.34 29.96
C THR A 247 21.96 -19.14 29.41
N CYS A 248 22.77 -18.44 30.19
CA CYS A 248 24.20 -18.31 29.95
C CYS A 248 24.95 -19.51 30.53
N ILE A 249 25.95 -20.02 29.83
CA ILE A 249 26.61 -21.26 30.23
C ILE A 249 28.14 -21.19 30.17
N ASP A 250 28.77 -21.77 31.18
CA ASP A 250 30.21 -22.04 31.23
C ASP A 250 30.50 -23.55 31.15
N GLU A 251 31.77 -23.95 31.18
CA GLU A 251 32.17 -25.36 31.12
C GLU A 251 31.51 -26.21 32.23
N ARG A 252 31.32 -25.65 33.43
CA ARG A 252 30.70 -26.33 34.57
C ARG A 252 29.21 -26.57 34.32
N GLY A 253 28.51 -25.57 33.80
CA GLY A 253 27.11 -25.66 33.38
C GLY A 253 26.91 -26.68 32.26
N ALA A 254 27.78 -26.67 31.25
CA ALA A 254 27.73 -27.64 30.15
C ALA A 254 27.93 -29.07 30.66
N LYS A 255 28.88 -29.28 31.57
CA LYS A 255 29.08 -30.57 32.24
C LYS A 255 27.86 -30.98 33.09
N ALA A 256 27.22 -30.04 33.79
CA ALA A 256 26.04 -30.32 34.60
C ALA A 256 24.85 -30.76 33.75
N LEU A 257 24.59 -30.08 32.62
CA LEU A 257 23.54 -30.47 31.67
C LEU A 257 23.77 -31.88 31.11
N THR A 258 25.03 -32.21 30.84
CA THR A 258 25.40 -33.43 30.12
C THR A 258 25.67 -34.63 31.03
N THR A 259 25.56 -34.47 32.35
CA THR A 259 25.72 -35.55 33.35
C THR A 259 24.45 -35.82 34.16
N ASN A 260 23.42 -34.97 34.03
CA ASN A 260 22.21 -35.04 34.83
C ASN A 260 21.06 -35.76 34.09
N GLU A 261 20.50 -36.81 34.70
CA GLU A 261 19.31 -37.49 34.17
C GLU A 261 18.08 -36.60 34.01
N ARG A 262 17.97 -35.54 34.80
CA ARG A 262 16.84 -34.61 34.70
C ARG A 262 16.86 -33.79 33.42
N SER A 263 18.03 -33.57 32.81
CA SER A 263 18.17 -32.92 31.51
C SER A 263 17.44 -33.68 30.40
N LYS A 264 17.16 -34.99 30.57
CA LYS A 264 16.34 -35.79 29.64
C LYS A 264 14.92 -35.26 29.46
N LYS A 265 14.42 -34.43 30.38
CA LYS A 265 13.10 -33.80 30.27
C LYS A 265 13.10 -32.53 29.43
N LEU A 266 14.28 -31.96 29.14
CA LEU A 266 14.39 -30.77 28.32
C LEU A 266 13.98 -31.10 26.89
N THR A 267 13.08 -30.28 26.37
CA THR A 267 12.66 -30.27 24.96
C THR A 267 13.21 -29.04 24.24
N THR A 268 13.50 -27.97 24.97
CA THR A 268 14.07 -26.73 24.43
C THR A 268 15.27 -26.31 25.28
N LEU A 269 16.38 -26.05 24.62
CA LEU A 269 17.59 -25.54 25.24
C LEU A 269 18.10 -24.36 24.40
N ARG A 270 18.16 -23.17 25.01
CA ARG A 270 18.76 -21.98 24.40
C ARG A 270 19.93 -21.52 25.25
N LEU A 271 21.07 -21.32 24.62
CA LEU A 271 22.33 -21.09 25.30
C LEU A 271 22.98 -19.84 24.74
N SER A 272 23.35 -18.93 25.65
CA SER A 272 24.26 -17.84 25.38
C SER A 272 25.63 -18.22 25.94
N ILE A 273 26.64 -18.26 25.09
CA ILE A 273 28.03 -18.53 25.48
C ILE A 273 28.79 -17.20 25.42
N TYR A 274 29.64 -16.99 26.43
CA TYR A 274 30.55 -15.84 26.52
C TYR A 274 31.98 -16.35 26.62
N ASP A 275 32.93 -15.54 26.15
CA ASP A 275 34.37 -15.85 26.07
C ASP A 275 34.72 -17.04 25.12
N ASP A 276 36.01 -17.38 25.03
CA ASP A 276 36.58 -18.49 24.25
C ASP A 276 36.21 -19.90 24.80
N LEU A 277 35.03 -20.04 25.43
CA LEU A 277 34.53 -21.28 26.02
C LEU A 277 33.59 -22.06 25.10
N LEU A 278 33.40 -21.60 23.86
CA LEU A 278 32.50 -22.20 22.88
C LEU A 278 32.73 -23.71 22.73
N GLU A 279 33.99 -24.11 22.52
CA GLU A 279 34.36 -25.52 22.33
C GLU A 279 34.01 -26.37 23.56
N ALA A 280 34.44 -25.91 24.74
CA ALA A 280 34.27 -26.59 26.02
C ALA A 280 32.79 -26.75 26.41
N CYS A 281 31.93 -25.84 25.96
CA CYS A 281 30.50 -25.87 26.22
C CYS A 281 29.71 -26.67 25.17
N VAL A 282 29.97 -26.44 23.89
CA VAL A 282 29.14 -26.97 22.80
C VAL A 282 29.40 -28.46 22.57
N LYS A 283 30.67 -28.90 22.51
CA LYS A 283 31.02 -30.31 22.22
C LYS A 283 30.36 -31.30 23.20
N PRO A 284 30.35 -31.08 24.53
CA PRO A 284 29.63 -31.94 25.47
C PRO A 284 28.12 -31.97 25.24
N ILE A 285 27.51 -30.82 24.94
CA ILE A 285 26.06 -30.65 24.80
C ILE A 285 25.54 -31.43 23.60
N ILE A 286 26.17 -31.23 22.44
CA ILE A 286 25.80 -31.94 21.20
C ILE A 286 26.08 -33.45 21.28
N SER A 287 27.00 -33.87 22.15
CA SER A 287 27.38 -35.27 22.33
C SER A 287 26.61 -36.02 23.42
N SER A 288 25.68 -35.35 24.11
CA SER A 288 25.07 -35.90 25.32
C SER A 288 23.80 -36.73 25.05
N GLN A 289 23.83 -38.00 25.48
CA GLN A 289 22.63 -38.86 25.53
C GLN A 289 21.52 -38.31 26.45
N TYR A 290 21.86 -37.40 27.37
CA TYR A 290 20.89 -36.80 28.29
C TYR A 290 20.06 -35.71 27.63
N LEU A 291 20.44 -35.23 26.44
CA LEU A 291 19.74 -34.21 25.67
C LEU A 291 19.05 -34.77 24.41
N GLN A 292 18.94 -36.10 24.30
CA GLN A 292 18.33 -36.79 23.15
C GLN A 292 16.85 -36.45 22.87
N ASN A 293 16.15 -35.85 23.84
CA ASN A 293 14.74 -35.46 23.71
C ASN A 293 14.55 -34.00 23.27
N LEU A 294 15.66 -33.28 23.01
CA LEU A 294 15.58 -31.92 22.49
C LEU A 294 14.89 -31.88 21.13
N GLN A 295 13.97 -30.93 21.01
CA GLN A 295 13.27 -30.53 19.81
C GLN A 295 13.80 -29.20 19.30
N ILE A 296 14.23 -28.32 20.20
CA ILE A 296 14.76 -26.99 19.88
C ILE A 296 16.12 -26.83 20.58
N LEU A 297 17.15 -26.49 19.81
CA LEU A 297 18.47 -26.14 20.29
C LEU A 297 18.86 -24.80 19.68
N SER A 298 19.14 -23.81 20.54
CA SER A 298 19.67 -22.51 20.13
C SER A 298 21.00 -22.28 20.84
N ILE A 299 22.05 -21.95 20.09
CA ILE A 299 23.36 -21.60 20.62
C ILE A 299 23.77 -20.28 20.00
N LYS A 300 23.99 -19.28 20.86
CA LYS A 300 24.40 -17.94 20.48
C LYS A 300 25.69 -17.61 21.20
N ASN A 301 26.66 -17.06 20.49
CA ASN A 301 27.85 -16.49 21.11
C ASN A 301 27.80 -14.96 21.04
N SER A 302 28.43 -14.32 22.02
CA SER A 302 28.51 -12.86 22.12
C SER A 302 29.90 -12.30 21.79
N SER A 303 30.94 -13.14 21.64
CA SER A 303 32.30 -12.67 21.30
C SER A 303 32.50 -12.50 19.79
N GLU A 304 33.20 -11.42 19.40
CA GLU A 304 33.56 -11.10 18.01
C GLU A 304 34.79 -11.86 17.49
N ASN A 305 35.45 -12.64 18.34
CA ASN A 305 36.73 -13.27 18.03
C ASN A 305 36.68 -14.72 18.50
N LEU A 306 36.67 -15.65 17.55
CA LEU A 306 36.83 -17.07 17.79
C LEU A 306 38.11 -17.48 17.03
N GLY A 307 38.98 -18.21 17.72
CA GLY A 307 40.26 -18.62 17.15
C GLY A 307 40.09 -19.67 16.06
N ASP A 308 40.97 -19.61 15.06
CA ASP A 308 41.03 -20.37 13.78
C ASP A 308 40.96 -21.92 13.83
N ASP A 309 40.70 -22.56 14.97
CA ASP A 309 40.77 -24.02 15.08
C ASP A 309 39.57 -24.55 15.89
N ASP A 310 38.51 -25.01 15.22
CA ASP A 310 37.91 -26.33 15.56
C ASP A 310 36.67 -26.78 14.77
N LYS A 311 36.74 -28.02 14.27
CA LYS A 311 35.65 -28.77 13.60
C LYS A 311 34.67 -29.35 14.62
N TRP A 312 33.80 -28.54 15.23
CA TRP A 312 32.96 -28.99 16.33
C TRP A 312 31.60 -29.56 15.90
N LEU A 313 31.15 -29.37 14.66
CA LEU A 313 29.91 -29.95 14.12
C LEU A 313 30.03 -31.42 13.66
N THR A 314 30.84 -32.25 14.33
CA THR A 314 30.71 -33.71 14.24
C THR A 314 29.48 -34.18 15.03
N LEU A 315 28.29 -33.80 14.53
CA LEU A 315 27.03 -34.04 15.23
C LEU A 315 26.71 -35.53 15.36
N ASN A 316 26.37 -35.88 16.59
CA ASN A 316 26.23 -37.21 17.16
C ASN A 316 24.82 -37.81 16.88
N PRO A 317 24.66 -39.14 16.76
CA PRO A 317 23.37 -39.84 16.58
C PRO A 317 22.24 -39.57 17.60
N TYR A 318 22.42 -38.76 18.64
CA TYR A 318 21.39 -38.57 19.69
C TYR A 318 20.38 -37.45 19.43
N MET A 319 20.67 -36.47 18.54
CA MET A 319 19.77 -35.32 18.26
C MET A 319 18.65 -35.64 17.25
N LYS A 320 18.13 -36.86 17.24
CA LYS A 320 17.17 -37.36 16.22
C LYS A 320 15.78 -36.70 16.28
N ASN A 321 15.46 -36.06 17.41
CA ASN A 321 14.18 -35.41 17.66
C ASN A 321 14.20 -33.91 17.38
N LEU A 322 15.35 -33.37 16.94
CA LEU A 322 15.50 -31.94 16.71
C LEU A 322 14.66 -31.51 15.51
N THR A 323 13.84 -30.49 15.73
CA THR A 323 12.99 -29.85 14.72
C THR A 323 13.41 -28.41 14.44
N SER A 324 14.10 -27.75 15.37
CA SER A 324 14.63 -26.40 15.21
C SER A 324 16.07 -26.31 15.74
N LEU A 325 16.97 -25.77 14.93
CA LEU A 325 18.37 -25.55 15.24
C LEU A 325 18.73 -24.10 14.92
N GLU A 326 19.15 -23.35 15.93
CA GLU A 326 19.63 -21.98 15.81
C GLU A 326 21.07 -21.89 16.30
N LEU A 327 21.90 -21.23 15.49
CA LEU A 327 23.35 -21.25 15.57
C LEU A 327 23.85 -19.86 15.12
N THR A 328 24.15 -18.98 16.08
CA THR A 328 24.40 -17.55 15.82
C THR A 328 25.75 -17.11 16.36
N ARG A 329 26.59 -16.47 15.52
CA ARG A 329 27.92 -15.95 15.88
C ARG A 329 28.89 -16.97 16.46
N ILE A 330 28.75 -18.23 16.05
CA ILE A 330 29.52 -19.37 16.59
C ILE A 330 30.71 -19.73 15.71
N ASP A 331 31.08 -18.84 14.78
CA ASP A 331 32.20 -18.98 13.84
C ASP A 331 32.17 -20.29 13.04
N MET A 332 30.99 -20.61 12.50
CA MET A 332 30.89 -21.73 11.56
C MET A 332 31.53 -21.38 10.22
N ASP A 333 32.23 -22.36 9.64
CA ASP A 333 32.80 -22.30 8.30
C ASP A 333 32.02 -23.14 7.26
N ASP A 334 32.58 -23.21 6.04
CA ASP A 334 32.05 -24.02 4.95
C ASP A 334 32.06 -25.55 5.23
N GLU A 335 33.04 -26.05 6.00
CA GLU A 335 33.13 -27.47 6.36
C GLU A 335 32.03 -27.85 7.36
N ASP A 336 31.82 -27.01 8.39
CA ASP A 336 30.78 -27.15 9.41
C ASP A 336 29.38 -27.25 8.81
N THR A 337 29.08 -26.34 7.89
CA THR A 337 27.81 -26.30 7.16
C THR A 337 27.64 -27.56 6.29
N SER A 338 28.73 -28.08 5.73
CA SER A 338 28.73 -29.35 5.00
C SER A 338 28.46 -30.56 5.90
N TYR A 339 28.86 -30.53 7.17
CA TYR A 339 28.53 -31.58 8.14
C TYR A 339 27.05 -31.55 8.53
N ILE A 340 26.45 -30.37 8.70
CA ILE A 340 25.00 -30.23 8.92
C ILE A 340 24.22 -30.94 7.80
N GLY A 341 24.60 -30.71 6.54
CA GLY A 341 24.02 -31.41 5.40
C GLY A 341 24.13 -32.94 5.54
N LYS A 342 25.29 -33.47 5.93
CA LYS A 342 25.51 -34.93 6.03
C LYS A 342 24.87 -35.60 7.25
N CYS A 343 24.40 -34.83 8.23
CA CYS A 343 23.93 -35.36 9.51
C CYS A 343 22.55 -36.04 9.41
N GLU A 344 22.51 -37.38 9.49
CA GLU A 344 21.25 -38.14 9.46
C GLU A 344 20.33 -37.86 10.66
N ALA A 345 20.89 -37.42 11.80
CA ALA A 345 20.09 -37.07 12.98
C ALA A 345 19.18 -35.85 12.72
N LEU A 346 19.58 -34.96 11.80
CA LEU A 346 18.84 -33.75 11.44
C LEU A 346 17.79 -33.98 10.35
N LYS A 347 17.49 -35.23 9.98
CA LYS A 347 16.53 -35.55 8.91
C LYS A 347 15.09 -35.04 9.13
N ASN A 348 14.76 -34.73 10.39
CA ASN A 348 13.45 -34.24 10.82
C ASN A 348 13.45 -32.71 11.04
N LEU A 349 14.55 -32.03 10.75
CA LEU A 349 14.71 -30.60 10.97
C LEU A 349 13.75 -29.82 10.08
N GLN A 350 13.00 -28.90 10.69
CA GLN A 350 12.02 -28.04 10.03
C GLN A 350 12.46 -26.58 10.01
N GLU A 351 13.29 -26.18 10.96
CA GLU A 351 13.83 -24.83 11.09
C GLU A 351 15.34 -24.88 11.29
N LEU A 352 16.04 -24.15 10.43
CA LEU A 352 17.49 -23.97 10.52
C LEU A 352 17.79 -22.47 10.44
N ILE A 353 18.41 -21.95 11.49
CA ILE A 353 18.78 -20.56 11.63
C ILE A 353 20.30 -20.50 11.83
N LEU A 354 21.02 -20.03 10.82
CA LEU A 354 22.45 -19.77 10.86
C LEU A 354 22.62 -18.27 10.66
N ILE A 355 22.93 -17.51 11.70
CA ILE A 355 23.02 -16.03 11.61
C ILE A 355 24.43 -15.59 11.96
N GLU A 356 25.01 -14.68 11.18
CA GLU A 356 26.33 -14.10 11.45
C GLU A 356 27.42 -15.18 11.61
N ASN A 357 27.61 -16.01 10.58
CA ASN A 357 28.71 -16.98 10.48
C ASN A 357 29.41 -16.84 9.09
N ASP A 358 30.56 -17.49 8.90
CA ASP A 358 31.34 -17.43 7.65
C ASP A 358 31.12 -18.66 6.75
N ILE A 359 29.87 -18.90 6.36
CA ILE A 359 29.42 -20.18 5.75
C ILE A 359 29.23 -20.13 4.22
N ALA A 360 29.94 -19.24 3.52
CA ALA A 360 29.79 -18.92 2.10
C ALA A 360 29.47 -20.13 1.18
N LYS A 361 30.46 -20.96 0.82
CA LYS A 361 30.28 -22.08 -0.12
C LYS A 361 29.65 -23.31 0.54
N GLY A 362 29.69 -23.38 1.87
CA GLY A 362 29.11 -24.45 2.67
C GLY A 362 27.62 -24.62 2.45
N VAL A 363 26.90 -23.52 2.18
CA VAL A 363 25.46 -23.54 1.91
C VAL A 363 25.12 -24.44 0.71
N GLN A 364 25.92 -24.45 -0.35
CA GLN A 364 25.66 -25.28 -1.52
C GLN A 364 25.66 -26.78 -1.18
N ASN A 365 26.62 -27.23 -0.37
CA ASN A 365 26.68 -28.63 0.08
C ASN A 365 25.52 -28.97 1.03
N MET A 366 25.14 -28.02 1.89
CA MET A 366 24.05 -28.17 2.84
C MET A 366 22.71 -28.37 2.13
N VAL A 367 22.34 -27.46 1.22
CA VAL A 367 21.04 -27.53 0.53
C VAL A 367 20.96 -28.72 -0.43
N ASN A 368 22.10 -29.22 -0.94
CA ASN A 368 22.20 -30.45 -1.74
C ASN A 368 21.92 -31.74 -0.95
N SER A 369 21.75 -31.68 0.37
CA SER A 369 21.48 -32.85 1.17
C SER A 369 19.99 -33.24 1.24
N PRO A 370 19.65 -34.53 1.06
CA PRO A 370 18.30 -35.02 1.28
C PRO A 370 17.86 -34.98 2.76
N ASN A 371 18.81 -34.88 3.70
CA ASN A 371 18.50 -34.81 5.14
C ASN A 371 17.74 -33.52 5.48
N LEU A 372 17.92 -32.44 4.72
CA LEU A 372 17.25 -31.17 4.98
C LEU A 372 15.96 -30.99 4.18
N SER A 373 15.42 -32.07 3.60
CA SER A 373 14.21 -32.03 2.77
C SER A 373 12.92 -31.68 3.51
N GLN A 374 12.93 -31.67 4.85
CA GLN A 374 11.79 -31.28 5.69
C GLN A 374 11.82 -29.81 6.13
N LEU A 375 12.84 -29.04 5.72
CA LEU A 375 12.95 -27.63 6.09
C LEU A 375 11.75 -26.81 5.59
N ARG A 376 11.21 -26.02 6.51
CA ARG A 376 10.13 -25.05 6.34
C ARG A 376 10.60 -23.62 6.58
N VAL A 377 11.61 -23.44 7.42
CA VAL A 377 12.21 -22.15 7.76
C VAL A 377 13.71 -22.27 7.58
N LEU A 378 14.28 -21.36 6.79
CA LEU A 378 15.71 -21.21 6.60
C LEU A 378 16.06 -19.74 6.79
N ASN A 379 16.90 -19.45 7.77
CA ASN A 379 17.44 -18.12 7.99
C ASN A 379 18.97 -18.19 7.89
N LEU A 380 19.52 -17.46 6.93
CA LEU A 380 20.94 -17.35 6.65
C LEU A 380 21.41 -15.90 6.77
N GLN A 381 20.70 -15.05 7.51
CA GLN A 381 21.00 -13.62 7.62
C GLN A 381 22.46 -13.37 8.03
N ALA A 382 23.08 -12.37 7.42
CA ALA A 382 24.45 -11.96 7.73
C ALA A 382 25.51 -13.07 7.54
N ASN A 383 25.33 -13.93 6.52
CA ASN A 383 26.38 -14.85 6.06
C ASN A 383 26.70 -14.54 4.59
N PRO A 384 27.98 -14.48 4.17
CA PRO A 384 28.37 -14.04 2.83
C PRO A 384 28.16 -15.13 1.75
N ILE A 385 26.91 -15.58 1.55
CA ILE A 385 26.58 -16.67 0.61
C ILE A 385 26.55 -16.18 -0.85
N GLY A 386 26.27 -14.89 -1.08
CA GLY A 386 26.18 -14.25 -2.40
C GLY A 386 25.16 -14.89 -3.35
N ASP A 387 25.20 -14.46 -4.62
CA ASP A 387 24.27 -14.92 -5.66
C ASP A 387 24.37 -16.43 -5.94
N GLU A 388 25.57 -17.02 -5.82
CA GLU A 388 25.77 -18.47 -5.98
C GLU A 388 25.09 -19.26 -4.86
N GLY A 389 25.08 -18.75 -3.63
CA GLY A 389 24.33 -19.33 -2.51
C GLY A 389 22.82 -19.24 -2.72
N ALA A 390 22.32 -18.07 -3.14
CA ALA A 390 20.91 -17.88 -3.48
C ALA A 390 20.47 -18.81 -4.63
N LYS A 391 21.31 -18.96 -5.65
CA LYS A 391 21.08 -19.90 -6.76
C LYS A 391 21.09 -21.35 -6.30
N ALA A 392 22.01 -21.75 -5.42
CA ALA A 392 22.03 -23.09 -4.85
C ALA A 392 20.74 -23.41 -4.07
N ILE A 393 20.16 -22.43 -3.36
CA ILE A 393 18.85 -22.57 -2.70
C ILE A 393 17.73 -22.69 -3.75
N GLY A 394 17.72 -21.81 -4.74
CA GLY A 394 16.70 -21.74 -5.80
C GLY A 394 16.66 -22.99 -6.69
N ASP A 395 17.80 -23.59 -7.04
CA ASP A 395 17.87 -24.73 -7.97
C ASP A 395 17.63 -26.09 -7.30
N ASN A 396 17.37 -26.12 -5.99
CA ASN A 396 17.38 -27.34 -5.22
C ASN A 396 16.00 -27.88 -4.83
N LYS A 397 15.69 -29.10 -5.30
CA LYS A 397 14.43 -29.80 -5.05
C LYS A 397 14.16 -30.14 -3.58
N TYR A 398 15.19 -30.21 -2.72
CA TYR A 398 15.01 -30.51 -1.31
C TYR A 398 14.44 -29.31 -0.53
N MET A 399 14.53 -28.09 -1.08
CA MET A 399 13.96 -26.88 -0.48
C MET A 399 12.47 -26.68 -0.81
N GLN A 400 11.81 -27.66 -1.42
CA GLN A 400 10.41 -27.53 -1.89
C GLN A 400 9.37 -27.29 -0.78
N ASN A 401 9.71 -27.62 0.48
CA ASN A 401 8.84 -27.45 1.64
C ASN A 401 9.05 -26.10 2.35
N LEU A 402 9.96 -25.27 1.84
CA LEU A 402 10.30 -24.00 2.45
C LEU A 402 9.12 -23.03 2.37
N THR A 403 8.79 -22.44 3.52
CA THR A 403 7.69 -21.48 3.71
C THR A 403 8.18 -20.11 4.15
N LYS A 404 9.37 -20.06 4.76
CA LYS A 404 10.02 -18.82 5.18
C LYS A 404 11.50 -18.87 4.81
N LEU A 405 11.97 -17.82 4.15
CA LEU A 405 13.37 -17.65 3.79
C LEU A 405 13.83 -16.26 4.21
N ASN A 406 14.92 -16.21 4.98
CA ASN A 406 15.63 -14.98 5.27
C ASN A 406 17.07 -15.11 4.76
N ILE A 407 17.43 -14.26 3.80
CA ILE A 407 18.75 -14.13 3.19
C ILE A 407 19.18 -12.65 3.18
N GLY A 408 18.77 -11.88 4.18
CA GLY A 408 19.23 -10.51 4.34
C GLY A 408 20.69 -10.42 4.77
N GLU A 409 21.40 -9.37 4.36
CA GLU A 409 22.81 -9.11 4.67
C GLU A 409 23.72 -10.27 4.21
N THR A 410 23.37 -10.92 3.10
CA THR A 410 24.11 -12.08 2.59
C THR A 410 24.98 -11.79 1.38
N GLY A 411 25.07 -10.52 0.98
CA GLY A 411 25.80 -10.07 -0.20
C GLY A 411 25.13 -10.49 -1.51
N ILE A 412 23.80 -10.68 -1.47
CA ILE A 412 23.01 -10.98 -2.66
C ILE A 412 22.76 -9.72 -3.49
N THR A 413 22.68 -9.89 -4.80
CA THR A 413 22.31 -8.83 -5.74
C THR A 413 20.99 -9.17 -6.43
N TYR A 414 20.60 -8.37 -7.42
CA TYR A 414 19.45 -8.69 -8.27
C TYR A 414 19.55 -10.08 -8.94
N GLU A 415 20.74 -10.64 -9.18
CA GLU A 415 20.92 -11.99 -9.74
C GLU A 415 20.49 -13.09 -8.76
N GLY A 416 20.83 -12.93 -7.48
CA GLY A 416 20.39 -13.80 -6.38
C GLY A 416 18.88 -13.73 -6.17
N ALA A 417 18.32 -12.51 -6.13
CA ALA A 417 16.87 -12.31 -6.06
C ALA A 417 16.14 -12.95 -7.25
N HIS A 418 16.68 -12.80 -8.46
CA HIS A 418 16.15 -13.46 -9.66
C HIS A 418 16.18 -14.99 -9.57
N SER A 419 17.25 -15.55 -9.01
CA SER A 419 17.39 -17.01 -8.82
C SER A 419 16.35 -17.57 -7.84
N ILE A 420 16.07 -16.84 -6.76
CA ILE A 420 14.99 -17.19 -5.82
C ILE A 420 13.62 -17.04 -6.47
N ALA A 421 13.36 -15.90 -7.13
CA ALA A 421 12.10 -15.60 -7.80
C ALA A 421 11.76 -16.60 -8.91
N SER A 422 12.76 -17.09 -9.66
CA SER A 422 12.56 -18.05 -10.77
C SER A 422 12.45 -19.51 -10.32
N SER A 423 12.57 -19.79 -9.02
CA SER A 423 12.57 -21.16 -8.51
C SER A 423 11.18 -21.77 -8.44
N LYS A 424 10.93 -22.79 -9.27
CA LYS A 424 9.75 -23.66 -9.16
C LYS A 424 9.66 -24.46 -7.86
N TYR A 425 10.77 -24.59 -7.12
CA TYR A 425 10.80 -25.33 -5.86
C TYR A 425 10.32 -24.46 -4.69
N LEU A 426 10.54 -23.15 -4.74
CA LEU A 426 10.20 -22.21 -3.67
C LEU A 426 8.75 -21.68 -3.71
N LYS A 427 7.86 -22.31 -4.49
CA LYS A 427 6.46 -21.89 -4.67
C LYS A 427 5.60 -21.84 -3.40
N ASN A 428 6.07 -22.44 -2.31
CA ASN A 428 5.37 -22.50 -1.03
C ASN A 428 5.83 -21.38 -0.07
N LEU A 429 6.71 -20.47 -0.51
CA LEU A 429 7.13 -19.33 0.30
C LEU A 429 5.94 -18.43 0.63
N THR A 430 5.84 -18.11 1.91
CA THR A 430 4.84 -17.20 2.50
C THR A 430 5.49 -15.97 3.13
N SER A 431 6.78 -16.06 3.46
CA SER A 431 7.59 -14.97 3.99
C SER A 431 8.96 -15.01 3.32
N LEU A 432 9.37 -13.85 2.81
CA LEU A 432 10.65 -13.66 2.15
C LEU A 432 11.28 -12.37 2.67
N ILE A 433 12.49 -12.49 3.22
CA ILE A 433 13.29 -11.38 3.71
C ILE A 433 14.59 -11.36 2.90
N MET A 434 14.82 -10.24 2.24
CA MET A 434 16.07 -9.91 1.58
C MET A 434 16.49 -8.50 1.99
N SER A 435 17.79 -8.27 2.03
CA SER A 435 18.43 -6.95 2.09
C SER A 435 19.66 -7.02 1.19
N ASP A 436 20.40 -5.92 1.02
CA ASP A 436 21.55 -5.73 0.10
C ASP A 436 21.17 -5.16 -1.28
N ASN A 437 22.09 -5.15 -2.26
CA ASN A 437 21.94 -4.45 -3.54
C ASN A 437 21.00 -5.19 -4.53
N ILE A 438 19.75 -5.39 -4.13
CA ILE A 438 18.70 -6.03 -4.94
C ILE A 438 18.20 -5.09 -6.04
N GLU A 439 18.15 -3.78 -5.78
CA GLU A 439 17.73 -2.71 -6.68
C GLU A 439 16.31 -2.95 -7.28
N ASP A 440 15.85 -2.05 -8.15
CA ASP A 440 14.54 -2.17 -8.80
C ASP A 440 14.41 -3.45 -9.66
N GLN A 441 15.52 -3.94 -10.20
CA GLN A 441 15.55 -5.14 -11.04
C GLN A 441 15.26 -6.42 -10.25
N GLY A 442 15.71 -6.51 -9.00
CA GLY A 442 15.38 -7.63 -8.12
C GLY A 442 13.93 -7.56 -7.64
N ALA A 443 13.44 -6.37 -7.29
CA ALA A 443 12.03 -6.15 -6.99
C ALA A 443 11.11 -6.57 -8.15
N LYS A 444 11.50 -6.23 -9.39
CA LYS A 444 10.83 -6.67 -10.61
C LYS A 444 10.81 -8.18 -10.77
N SER A 445 11.94 -8.85 -10.53
CA SER A 445 12.00 -10.32 -10.60
C SER A 445 11.01 -10.99 -9.64
N ILE A 446 10.87 -10.45 -8.43
CA ILE A 446 9.90 -10.92 -7.43
C ILE A 446 8.46 -10.62 -7.86
N ALA A 447 8.20 -9.40 -8.35
CA ALA A 447 6.89 -8.93 -8.80
C ALA A 447 6.35 -9.70 -10.01
N GLU A 448 7.21 -10.15 -10.93
CA GLU A 448 6.82 -10.85 -12.16
C GLU A 448 6.73 -12.38 -11.97
N SER A 449 7.11 -12.91 -10.80
CA SER A 449 7.16 -14.35 -10.56
C SER A 449 5.83 -14.94 -10.08
N GLU A 450 5.29 -15.89 -10.85
CA GLU A 450 4.13 -16.70 -10.43
C GLU A 450 4.44 -17.61 -9.23
N PHE A 451 5.72 -17.96 -8.99
CA PHE A 451 6.12 -18.80 -7.87
C PHE A 451 6.05 -18.04 -6.53
N MET A 452 5.99 -16.70 -6.57
CA MET A 452 5.89 -15.86 -5.37
C MET A 452 4.43 -15.50 -5.01
N ALA A 453 3.44 -16.07 -5.69
CA ALA A 453 2.02 -15.75 -5.49
C ALA A 453 1.46 -16.09 -4.09
N ASN A 454 2.16 -16.92 -3.31
CA ASN A 454 1.77 -17.29 -1.95
C ASN A 454 2.38 -16.39 -0.87
N LEU A 455 3.17 -15.38 -1.24
CA LEU A 455 3.75 -14.44 -0.28
C LEU A 455 2.66 -13.68 0.47
N THR A 456 2.79 -13.70 1.79
CA THR A 456 1.97 -12.96 2.75
C THR A 456 2.77 -11.88 3.48
N SER A 457 4.09 -12.02 3.50
CA SER A 457 5.05 -11.09 4.07
C SER A 457 6.25 -10.97 3.15
N LEU A 458 6.60 -9.74 2.77
CA LEU A 458 7.79 -9.43 1.97
C LEU A 458 8.54 -8.28 2.65
N SER A 459 9.83 -8.48 2.87
CA SER A 459 10.73 -7.47 3.42
C SER A 459 11.91 -7.30 2.48
N LEU A 460 12.09 -6.07 1.99
CA LEU A 460 13.18 -5.62 1.12
C LEU A 460 13.82 -4.38 1.77
N ILE A 461 14.44 -4.58 2.94
CA ILE A 461 15.04 -3.49 3.73
C ILE A 461 16.41 -3.17 3.13
N THR A 462 16.77 -1.88 3.04
CA THR A 462 18.10 -1.46 2.55
C THR A 462 18.45 -2.13 1.22
N CYS A 463 17.50 -2.09 0.29
CA CYS A 463 17.58 -2.78 -1.00
C CYS A 463 17.88 -1.86 -2.19
N PHE A 464 18.10 -0.56 -1.95
CA PHE A 464 18.25 0.48 -2.98
C PHE A 464 17.08 0.53 -3.98
N LEU A 465 15.85 0.23 -3.54
CA LEU A 465 14.66 0.43 -4.36
C LEU A 465 14.38 1.91 -4.55
N THR A 466 13.87 2.27 -5.73
CA THR A 466 13.33 3.60 -6.03
C THR A 466 11.82 3.55 -6.23
N ASP A 467 11.23 4.67 -6.65
CA ASP A 467 9.83 4.75 -7.09
C ASP A 467 9.47 3.71 -8.17
N GLU A 468 10.43 3.34 -9.03
CA GLU A 468 10.23 2.34 -10.07
C GLU A 468 10.00 0.94 -9.47
N GLY A 469 10.85 0.48 -8.55
CA GLY A 469 10.72 -0.81 -7.88
C GLY A 469 9.42 -0.91 -7.07
N ALA A 470 9.07 0.16 -6.35
CA ALA A 470 7.80 0.25 -5.63
C ALA A 470 6.58 0.16 -6.57
N THR A 471 6.63 0.84 -7.73
CA THR A 471 5.57 0.82 -8.74
C THR A 471 5.39 -0.57 -9.37
N VAL A 472 6.51 -1.26 -9.62
CA VAL A 472 6.50 -2.62 -10.17
C VAL A 472 5.89 -3.61 -9.18
N LEU A 473 6.28 -3.52 -7.90
CA LEU A 473 5.65 -4.31 -6.84
C LEU A 473 4.13 -4.04 -6.77
N ALA A 474 3.73 -2.76 -6.75
CA ALA A 474 2.32 -2.36 -6.70
C ALA A 474 1.49 -2.88 -7.89
N SER A 475 2.10 -3.04 -9.05
CA SER A 475 1.46 -3.48 -10.30
C SER A 475 1.44 -5.01 -10.47
N SER A 476 2.02 -5.76 -9.53
CA SER A 476 2.11 -7.22 -9.62
C SER A 476 0.77 -7.92 -9.40
N PRO A 477 0.29 -8.74 -10.35
CA PRO A 477 -0.90 -9.57 -10.16
C PRO A 477 -0.67 -10.76 -9.21
N PHE A 478 0.58 -11.04 -8.82
CA PHE A 478 0.93 -12.16 -7.96
C PHE A 478 0.97 -11.76 -6.47
N MET A 479 1.04 -10.47 -6.13
CA MET A 479 1.11 -9.98 -4.75
C MET A 479 -0.25 -9.85 -4.05
N THR A 480 -1.26 -10.62 -4.47
CA THR A 480 -2.63 -10.49 -3.95
C THR A 480 -2.81 -10.97 -2.52
N ASN A 481 -1.97 -11.90 -2.07
CA ASN A 481 -2.01 -12.46 -0.72
C ASN A 481 -1.16 -11.69 0.29
N LEU A 482 -0.47 -10.63 -0.15
CA LEU A 482 0.44 -9.87 0.68
C LEU A 482 -0.33 -9.14 1.78
N THR A 483 0.09 -9.34 3.03
CA THR A 483 -0.49 -8.73 4.24
C THR A 483 0.46 -7.77 4.93
N SER A 484 1.77 -7.96 4.76
CA SER A 484 2.82 -7.12 5.32
C SER A 484 3.90 -6.87 4.28
N LEU A 485 4.24 -5.60 4.05
CA LEU A 485 5.27 -5.15 3.13
C LEU A 485 6.19 -4.16 3.85
N THR A 486 7.48 -4.48 3.92
CA THR A 486 8.50 -3.62 4.53
C THR A 486 9.52 -3.23 3.48
N LEU A 487 9.63 -1.94 3.21
CA LEU A 487 10.59 -1.34 2.28
C LEU A 487 11.43 -0.26 2.96
N THR A 488 11.65 -0.37 4.28
CA THR A 488 12.44 0.55 5.09
C THR A 488 13.87 0.75 4.54
N ASP A 489 14.41 1.95 4.73
CA ASP A 489 15.78 2.33 4.35
C ASP A 489 16.09 2.13 2.85
N ASN A 490 15.16 2.44 1.94
CA ASN A 490 15.37 2.51 0.48
C ASN A 490 15.37 3.98 -0.01
N ASN A 491 15.26 4.18 -1.33
CA ASN A 491 15.17 5.46 -2.03
C ASN A 491 13.75 5.69 -2.60
N ILE A 492 12.71 5.26 -1.86
CA ILE A 492 11.32 5.38 -2.31
C ILE A 492 10.78 6.78 -2.03
N GLY A 493 10.38 7.48 -3.09
CA GLY A 493 9.75 8.79 -3.01
C GLY A 493 8.22 8.71 -2.97
N TYR A 494 7.57 9.86 -3.20
CA TYR A 494 6.12 9.97 -3.16
C TYR A 494 5.43 9.18 -4.29
N ILE A 495 6.07 9.01 -5.45
CA ILE A 495 5.49 8.30 -6.60
C ILE A 495 5.35 6.81 -6.27
N GLY A 496 6.39 6.19 -5.70
CA GLY A 496 6.39 4.79 -5.30
C GLY A 496 5.42 4.53 -4.14
N ALA A 497 5.40 5.40 -3.14
CA ALA A 497 4.42 5.34 -2.05
C ALA A 497 2.97 5.44 -2.57
N TYR A 498 2.72 6.35 -3.54
CA TYR A 498 1.43 6.50 -4.19
C TYR A 498 1.02 5.26 -4.98
N ALA A 499 1.95 4.66 -5.74
CA ALA A 499 1.70 3.45 -6.51
C ALA A 499 1.29 2.28 -5.59
N LEU A 500 2.04 2.06 -4.49
CA LEU A 500 1.73 1.03 -3.49
C LEU A 500 0.34 1.24 -2.86
N ALA A 501 -0.01 2.49 -2.53
CA ALA A 501 -1.32 2.83 -1.96
C ALA A 501 -2.49 2.59 -2.93
N ARG A 502 -2.26 2.73 -4.25
CA ARG A 502 -3.27 2.53 -5.29
C ARG A 502 -3.29 1.15 -5.93
N SER A 503 -2.44 0.23 -5.45
CA SER A 503 -2.41 -1.12 -5.98
C SER A 503 -3.79 -1.77 -5.93
N ILE A 504 -4.30 -2.16 -7.11
CA ILE A 504 -5.54 -2.93 -7.21
C ILE A 504 -5.32 -4.41 -6.84
N TYR A 505 -4.06 -4.85 -6.73
CA TYR A 505 -3.70 -6.23 -6.48
C TYR A 505 -3.44 -6.51 -5.01
N MET A 506 -2.76 -5.62 -4.28
CA MET A 506 -2.43 -5.74 -2.85
C MET A 506 -3.64 -5.52 -1.92
N THR A 507 -4.77 -6.13 -2.25
CA THR A 507 -6.06 -5.95 -1.59
C THR A 507 -6.13 -6.44 -0.14
N ASN A 508 -5.17 -7.28 0.26
CA ASN A 508 -5.06 -7.86 1.61
C ASN A 508 -3.97 -7.19 2.46
N LEU A 509 -3.29 -6.16 1.97
CA LEU A 509 -2.21 -5.48 2.68
C LEU A 509 -2.74 -4.77 3.92
N LYS A 510 -2.15 -5.06 5.08
CA LYS A 510 -2.51 -4.52 6.40
C LYS A 510 -1.40 -3.64 6.96
N GLU A 511 -0.16 -3.98 6.65
CA GLU A 511 1.04 -3.33 7.14
C GLU A 511 1.89 -2.91 5.94
N LEU A 512 2.24 -1.62 5.91
CA LEU A 512 3.20 -1.04 4.99
C LEU A 512 4.18 -0.21 5.82
N ASP A 513 5.46 -0.52 5.70
CA ASP A 513 6.56 0.21 6.35
C ASP A 513 7.49 0.79 5.29
N LEU A 514 7.69 2.11 5.38
CA LEU A 514 8.49 2.97 4.50
C LEU A 514 9.41 3.89 5.35
N GLU A 515 9.74 3.47 6.58
CA GLU A 515 10.59 4.27 7.48
C GLU A 515 11.96 4.54 6.82
N ASN A 516 12.49 5.76 7.01
CA ASN A 516 13.78 6.23 6.47
C ASN A 516 13.97 6.20 4.95
N ASP A 517 12.91 6.00 4.17
CA ASP A 517 12.94 6.33 2.74
C ASP A 517 13.08 7.85 2.52
N GLU A 518 13.46 8.29 1.31
CA GLU A 518 13.56 9.71 0.89
C GLU A 518 12.20 10.45 0.85
N LEU A 519 11.34 10.24 1.83
CA LEU A 519 10.13 11.00 2.11
C LEU A 519 10.42 12.41 2.68
N ILE A 520 11.68 12.89 2.63
CA ILE A 520 12.13 14.10 3.33
C ILE A 520 12.54 15.19 2.35
N VAL A 521 11.62 16.13 2.07
CA VAL A 521 11.87 17.58 2.17
C VAL A 521 10.56 18.27 2.60
N ASP A 522 10.49 18.75 3.86
CA ASP A 522 9.59 19.81 4.35
C ASP A 522 8.16 19.93 3.78
N THR A 523 7.50 18.81 3.51
CA THR A 523 6.07 18.78 3.23
C THR A 523 5.37 18.24 4.47
N PRO A 524 4.50 19.02 5.13
CA PRO A 524 3.90 18.57 6.37
C PRO A 524 3.17 17.25 6.13
N ILE A 525 3.21 16.38 7.14
CA ILE A 525 2.35 15.19 7.38
C ILE A 525 0.86 15.37 6.95
N GLN A 526 0.42 16.61 6.68
CA GLN A 526 -0.82 16.96 6.02
C GLN A 526 -0.98 16.35 4.61
N GLU A 527 0.08 16.16 3.80
CA GLU A 527 -0.02 15.54 2.45
C GLU A 527 -0.32 14.03 2.46
N LEU A 528 0.17 13.29 3.46
CA LEU A 528 -0.28 11.93 3.73
C LEU A 528 -1.71 11.86 4.31
N LEU A 529 -2.17 12.92 4.97
CA LEU A 529 -3.59 13.11 5.30
C LEU A 529 -4.44 13.38 4.03
N PHE A 530 -3.85 13.99 2.98
CA PHE A 530 -4.49 14.25 1.69
C PHE A 530 -4.54 13.02 0.77
N ALA A 531 -3.67 12.02 0.94
CA ALA A 531 -3.82 10.69 0.33
C ALA A 531 -5.07 9.92 0.82
N GLY A 532 -5.78 10.44 1.83
CA GLY A 532 -7.11 9.98 2.25
C GLY A 532 -8.29 10.59 1.48
N VAL A 533 -8.05 11.51 0.54
CA VAL A 533 -9.12 12.10 -0.30
C VAL A 533 -9.73 11.09 -1.30
N PRO A 534 -9.03 10.04 -1.81
CA PRO A 534 -9.67 8.95 -2.55
C PRO A 534 -10.69 8.15 -1.72
N CYS A 535 -10.66 8.23 -0.38
CA CYS A 535 -11.67 7.61 0.49
C CYS A 535 -13.05 8.30 0.40
N LEU A 536 -13.12 9.45 -0.28
CA LEU A 536 -14.37 10.13 -0.59
C LEU A 536 -14.93 9.75 -1.96
N ALA A 537 -14.21 8.95 -2.78
CA ALA A 537 -14.75 8.47 -4.05
C ALA A 537 -16.09 7.78 -3.81
N ILE A 538 -17.16 8.48 -4.18
CA ILE A 538 -18.50 7.96 -4.20
C ILE A 538 -18.43 6.75 -5.13
N GLN A 539 -18.65 5.54 -4.58
CA GLN A 539 -19.18 4.45 -5.41
C GLN A 539 -20.35 5.06 -6.16
N LYS A 540 -20.24 5.18 -7.50
CA LYS A 540 -21.29 5.72 -8.38
C LYS A 540 -22.67 5.35 -7.80
N GLY A 541 -23.36 6.30 -7.15
CA GLY A 541 -24.65 6.06 -6.48
C GLY A 541 -24.84 6.54 -5.03
N ASN A 542 -23.88 7.16 -4.35
CA ASN A 542 -24.09 7.69 -2.98
C ASN A 542 -24.18 9.24 -2.98
N GLU A 543 -25.39 9.80 -2.83
CA GLU A 543 -25.68 11.22 -3.10
C GLU A 543 -25.31 12.22 -1.99
N GLN A 544 -24.78 11.80 -0.82
CA GLN A 544 -24.52 12.74 0.29
C GLN A 544 -23.26 12.44 1.12
N LEU A 545 -22.48 13.49 1.40
CA LEU A 545 -21.39 13.48 2.38
C LEU A 545 -21.94 13.56 3.82
N SER A 546 -21.38 12.75 4.73
CA SER A 546 -21.67 12.80 6.16
C SER A 546 -21.21 14.12 6.81
N LEU A 547 -21.76 14.47 7.97
CA LEU A 547 -21.39 15.70 8.70
C LEU A 547 -19.89 15.80 8.98
N GLN A 548 -19.25 14.68 9.32
CA GLN A 548 -17.81 14.63 9.59
C GLN A 548 -16.97 14.79 8.32
N GLN A 549 -17.39 14.18 7.20
CA GLN A 549 -16.73 14.36 5.90
C GLN A 549 -16.83 15.82 5.43
N LYS A 550 -18.00 16.45 5.59
CA LYS A 550 -18.19 17.88 5.29
C LYS A 550 -17.32 18.78 6.17
N GLN A 551 -17.18 18.46 7.45
CA GLN A 551 -16.31 19.23 8.36
C GLN A 551 -14.84 19.13 7.98
N LEU A 552 -14.37 17.93 7.67
CA LEU A 552 -12.98 17.70 7.27
C LEU A 552 -12.66 18.37 5.93
N LEU A 553 -13.55 18.21 4.96
CA LEU A 553 -13.45 18.87 3.66
C LEU A 553 -13.42 20.40 3.78
N ASN A 554 -14.24 21.00 4.64
CA ASN A 554 -14.18 22.45 4.88
C ASN A 554 -12.83 22.88 5.48
N ILE A 555 -12.26 22.11 6.41
CA ILE A 555 -10.92 22.42 6.97
C ILE A 555 -9.86 22.40 5.86
N TYR A 556 -9.94 21.44 4.95
CA TYR A 556 -9.02 21.35 3.81
C TYR A 556 -9.18 22.51 2.83
N LEU A 557 -10.41 22.84 2.46
CA LEU A 557 -10.69 23.98 1.59
C LEU A 557 -10.21 25.28 2.24
N ASP A 558 -10.46 25.48 3.54
CA ASP A 558 -10.00 26.66 4.27
C ASP A 558 -8.46 26.77 4.24
N TYR A 559 -7.74 25.66 4.34
CA TYR A 559 -6.27 25.64 4.24
C TYR A 559 -5.76 25.94 2.83
N ILE A 560 -6.33 25.29 1.81
CA ILE A 560 -5.96 25.53 0.40
C ILE A 560 -6.20 27.00 0.06
N ILE A 561 -7.40 27.53 0.37
CA ILE A 561 -7.75 28.93 0.15
C ILE A 561 -6.76 29.87 0.84
N GLN A 562 -6.42 29.61 2.11
CA GLN A 562 -5.44 30.43 2.84
C GLN A 562 -4.05 30.38 2.21
N LEU A 563 -3.59 29.18 1.83
CA LEU A 563 -2.26 29.00 1.24
C LEU A 563 -2.17 29.71 -0.12
N LEU A 564 -3.15 29.50 -1.00
CA LEU A 564 -3.22 30.15 -2.31
C LEU A 564 -3.29 31.67 -2.16
N ALA A 565 -4.03 32.18 -1.16
CA ALA A 565 -4.17 33.62 -0.94
C ALA A 565 -2.91 34.30 -0.37
N GLN A 566 -2.08 33.56 0.39
CA GLN A 566 -0.90 34.09 1.10
C GLN A 566 0.40 33.87 0.35
N ASN A 567 0.60 32.68 -0.24
CA ASN A 567 1.84 32.26 -0.87
C ASN A 567 1.59 31.57 -2.23
N PRO A 568 0.95 32.25 -3.21
CA PRO A 568 0.59 31.66 -4.50
C PRO A 568 1.80 31.21 -5.34
N HIS A 569 2.97 31.76 -5.07
CA HIS A 569 4.21 31.41 -5.77
C HIS A 569 5.02 30.34 -5.03
N SER A 570 4.39 29.51 -4.18
CA SER A 570 5.08 28.40 -3.51
C SER A 570 4.77 27.08 -4.21
N THR A 571 5.73 26.14 -4.21
CA THR A 571 5.53 24.83 -4.87
C THR A 571 4.43 24.04 -4.16
N LEU A 572 4.28 24.29 -2.85
CA LEU A 572 3.15 23.82 -2.07
C LEU A 572 1.80 24.37 -2.58
N ALA A 573 1.72 25.65 -2.94
CA ALA A 573 0.49 26.24 -3.48
C ALA A 573 0.11 25.63 -4.83
N GLU A 574 1.08 25.36 -5.70
CA GLU A 574 0.86 24.67 -6.99
C GLU A 574 0.33 23.26 -6.77
N ASN A 575 0.96 22.47 -5.90
CA ASN A 575 0.50 21.12 -5.56
C ASN A 575 -0.91 21.14 -4.94
N MET A 576 -1.18 22.10 -4.04
CA MET A 576 -2.50 22.27 -3.43
C MET A 576 -3.56 22.71 -4.44
N ASN A 577 -3.17 23.42 -5.49
CA ASN A 577 -4.07 23.76 -6.59
C ASN A 577 -4.42 22.53 -7.45
N PHE A 578 -3.47 21.63 -7.72
CA PHE A 578 -3.79 20.34 -8.36
C PHE A 578 -4.77 19.51 -7.53
N TYR A 579 -4.58 19.45 -6.20
CA TYR A 579 -5.55 18.76 -5.34
C TYR A 579 -6.92 19.43 -5.31
N LEU A 580 -6.97 20.76 -5.39
CA LEU A 580 -8.22 21.49 -5.51
C LEU A 580 -8.94 21.14 -6.82
N GLN A 581 -8.20 21.07 -7.93
CA GLN A 581 -8.73 20.65 -9.22
C GLN A 581 -9.32 19.24 -9.15
N ASP A 582 -8.56 18.25 -8.64
CA ASP A 582 -9.04 16.89 -8.43
C ASP A 582 -10.31 16.87 -7.55
N MET A 583 -10.37 17.70 -6.51
CA MET A 583 -11.56 17.79 -5.66
C MET A 583 -12.77 18.34 -6.41
N ILE A 584 -12.58 19.31 -7.31
CA ILE A 584 -13.64 19.87 -8.15
C ILE A 584 -14.14 18.80 -9.12
N GLU A 585 -13.24 18.11 -9.80
CA GLU A 585 -13.58 17.09 -10.81
C GLU A 585 -14.25 15.85 -10.19
N VAL A 586 -13.77 15.40 -9.02
CA VAL A 586 -14.27 14.17 -8.38
C VAL A 586 -15.53 14.42 -7.55
N PHE A 587 -15.60 15.52 -6.78
CA PHE A 587 -16.70 15.76 -5.83
C PHE A 587 -17.71 16.80 -6.31
N GLY A 588 -17.34 17.65 -7.26
CA GLY A 588 -18.15 18.75 -7.74
C GLY A 588 -18.78 19.57 -6.60
N MET A 589 -20.07 19.89 -6.73
CA MET A 589 -20.79 20.75 -5.79
C MET A 589 -20.95 20.12 -4.40
N LEU A 590 -20.86 18.79 -4.29
CA LEU A 590 -20.85 18.12 -2.98
C LEU A 590 -19.56 18.42 -2.22
N GLY A 591 -18.45 18.61 -2.94
CA GLY A 591 -17.14 18.90 -2.39
C GLY A 591 -16.93 20.38 -2.07
N VAL A 592 -17.05 21.23 -3.08
CA VAL A 592 -16.64 22.64 -2.96
C VAL A 592 -17.79 23.61 -2.74
N GLY A 593 -19.05 23.12 -2.73
CA GLY A 593 -20.26 23.95 -2.78
C GLY A 593 -20.37 25.04 -1.70
N SER A 594 -19.86 24.80 -0.48
CA SER A 594 -19.87 25.77 0.62
C SER A 594 -18.78 26.84 0.54
N ARG A 595 -17.90 26.76 -0.46
CA ARG A 595 -16.67 27.56 -0.59
C ARG A 595 -16.42 28.09 -2.00
N VAL A 596 -17.33 27.85 -2.95
CA VAL A 596 -17.23 28.28 -4.35
C VAL A 596 -16.75 29.72 -4.49
N ASP A 597 -17.43 30.67 -3.81
CA ASP A 597 -17.10 32.09 -3.89
C ASP A 597 -15.66 32.37 -3.44
N GLN A 598 -15.24 31.79 -2.31
CA GLN A 598 -13.91 32.00 -1.75
C GLN A 598 -12.81 31.39 -2.61
N ILE A 599 -13.09 30.22 -3.21
CA ILE A 599 -12.17 29.56 -4.13
C ILE A 599 -11.97 30.43 -5.37
N ILE A 600 -13.06 30.89 -6.00
CA ILE A 600 -13.00 31.73 -7.20
C ILE A 600 -12.29 33.05 -6.91
N GLU A 601 -12.66 33.75 -5.84
CA GLU A 601 -12.01 35.01 -5.45
C GLU A 601 -10.51 34.83 -5.25
N THR A 602 -10.10 33.71 -4.66
CA THR A 602 -8.69 33.39 -4.43
C THR A 602 -7.96 33.11 -5.72
N LEU A 603 -8.48 32.22 -6.58
CA LEU A 603 -7.89 31.92 -7.89
C LEU A 603 -7.77 33.19 -8.75
N PHE A 604 -8.80 34.03 -8.75
CA PHE A 604 -8.81 35.28 -9.51
C PHE A 604 -7.80 36.29 -8.99
N LYS A 605 -7.64 36.39 -7.66
CA LYS A 605 -6.61 37.22 -7.06
C LYS A 605 -5.23 36.78 -7.55
N VAL A 606 -4.95 35.48 -7.53
CA VAL A 606 -3.66 34.93 -7.97
C VAL A 606 -3.39 35.23 -9.44
N VAL A 607 -4.37 34.96 -10.31
CA VAL A 607 -4.25 35.29 -11.74
C VAL A 607 -3.97 36.78 -11.93
N LYS A 608 -4.75 37.67 -11.29
CA LYS A 608 -4.58 39.14 -11.40
C LYS A 608 -3.23 39.65 -10.91
N GLU A 609 -2.73 39.14 -9.79
CA GLU A 609 -1.44 39.55 -9.22
C GLU A 609 -0.26 39.08 -10.07
N ASN A 610 -0.40 37.93 -10.74
CA ASN A 610 0.61 37.34 -11.61
C ASN A 610 0.68 37.97 -13.02
N VAL A 611 -0.27 38.84 -13.38
CA VAL A 611 -0.28 39.59 -14.66
C VAL A 611 0.81 40.68 -14.71
N VAL A 612 1.43 41.06 -13.57
CA VAL A 612 2.40 42.16 -13.54
C VAL A 612 3.80 41.65 -13.90
N PRO A 613 4.43 42.15 -14.98
CA PRO A 613 5.74 41.68 -15.40
C PRO A 613 6.83 42.28 -14.50
N THR A 614 7.27 41.54 -13.49
CA THR A 614 8.55 41.83 -12.81
C THR A 614 9.62 40.83 -13.23
N SER A 615 10.71 41.40 -13.73
CA SER A 615 11.93 40.81 -14.26
C SER A 615 12.36 39.43 -13.74
N GLN A 616 12.59 38.54 -14.70
CA GLN A 616 13.67 37.55 -14.82
C GLN A 616 13.91 36.46 -13.74
N GLU A 617 13.22 36.41 -12.60
CA GLU A 617 13.50 35.36 -11.59
C GLU A 617 12.33 34.53 -11.02
N ILE A 618 11.07 34.66 -11.47
CA ILE A 618 10.02 33.69 -11.07
C ILE A 618 9.02 33.46 -12.22
N PHE A 619 9.28 32.49 -13.10
CA PHE A 619 8.20 31.90 -13.89
C PHE A 619 7.71 30.65 -13.18
N ARG A 620 6.60 30.81 -12.45
CA ARG A 620 5.72 29.71 -12.02
C ARG A 620 4.45 29.84 -12.83
N CYS A 621 3.94 28.73 -13.35
CA CYS A 621 3.05 28.73 -14.51
C CYS A 621 1.61 29.16 -14.15
N ILE A 622 1.11 30.23 -14.78
CA ILE A 622 -0.29 30.67 -14.64
C ILE A 622 -1.28 29.60 -15.15
N SER A 623 -0.83 28.72 -16.06
CA SER A 623 -1.61 27.61 -16.61
C SER A 623 -2.28 26.76 -15.53
N VAL A 624 -1.55 26.43 -14.46
CA VAL A 624 -2.03 25.62 -13.33
C VAL A 624 -3.28 26.24 -12.70
N TYR A 625 -3.30 27.56 -12.54
CA TYR A 625 -4.46 28.28 -11.98
C TYR A 625 -5.61 28.39 -12.97
N LEU A 626 -5.32 28.54 -14.26
CA LEU A 626 -6.32 28.55 -15.32
C LEU A 626 -7.02 27.19 -15.46
N ASP A 627 -6.33 26.08 -15.23
CA ASP A 627 -6.93 24.73 -15.24
C ASP A 627 -7.93 24.52 -14.08
N SER A 628 -7.67 25.11 -12.90
CA SER A 628 -8.65 25.15 -11.82
C SER A 628 -9.87 26.03 -12.17
N ILE A 629 -9.65 27.13 -12.90
CA ILE A 629 -10.74 28.00 -13.38
C ILE A 629 -11.58 27.28 -14.43
N ASP A 630 -10.94 26.54 -15.34
CA ASP A 630 -11.56 25.65 -16.33
C ASP A 630 -12.50 24.65 -15.65
N SER A 631 -12.00 23.95 -14.63
CA SER A 631 -12.76 23.01 -13.81
C SER A 631 -13.95 23.66 -13.08
N MET A 632 -13.76 24.88 -12.55
CA MET A 632 -14.83 25.65 -11.92
C MET A 632 -15.90 26.11 -12.91
N SER A 633 -15.52 26.44 -14.15
CA SER A 633 -16.46 26.82 -15.20
C SER A 633 -17.38 25.66 -15.55
N THR A 634 -16.80 24.47 -15.74
CA THR A 634 -17.52 23.20 -15.96
C THR A 634 -18.44 22.87 -14.80
N LEU A 635 -17.97 23.06 -13.55
CA LEU A 635 -18.78 22.75 -12.38
C LEU A 635 -20.02 23.65 -12.22
N LEU A 636 -19.87 24.95 -12.51
CA LEU A 636 -20.91 25.95 -12.26
C LEU A 636 -21.82 26.18 -13.47
N GLY A 637 -21.40 25.75 -14.65
CA GLY A 637 -22.10 25.95 -15.90
C GLY A 637 -22.42 27.43 -16.15
N LYS A 638 -23.66 27.71 -16.57
CA LYS A 638 -24.19 29.08 -16.77
C LYS A 638 -24.07 30.00 -15.56
N ARG A 639 -23.92 29.47 -14.33
CA ARG A 639 -23.75 30.28 -13.10
C ARG A 639 -22.36 30.89 -13.01
N PHE A 640 -21.41 30.47 -13.85
CA PHE A 640 -20.06 31.02 -13.89
C PHE A 640 -19.98 32.40 -14.59
N ALA A 641 -20.97 32.78 -15.41
CA ALA A 641 -20.95 34.02 -16.20
C ALA A 641 -20.58 35.30 -15.43
N PRO A 642 -21.15 35.59 -14.24
CA PRO A 642 -20.77 36.79 -13.48
C PRO A 642 -19.31 36.77 -13.01
N TYR A 643 -18.73 35.58 -12.78
CA TYR A 643 -17.33 35.45 -12.39
C TYR A 643 -16.41 35.57 -13.60
N PHE A 644 -16.79 34.97 -14.74
CA PHE A 644 -16.03 35.10 -15.97
C PHE A 644 -15.84 36.56 -16.39
N ASP A 645 -16.90 37.38 -16.28
CA ASP A 645 -16.83 38.83 -16.55
C ASP A 645 -15.76 39.57 -15.72
N LEU A 646 -15.46 39.08 -14.50
CA LEU A 646 -14.48 39.69 -13.59
C LEU A 646 -13.03 39.36 -13.91
N ILE A 647 -12.78 38.30 -14.69
CA ILE A 647 -11.43 37.78 -14.97
C ILE A 647 -11.10 37.78 -16.47
N TRP A 648 -12.11 37.88 -17.34
CA TRP A 648 -11.92 37.79 -18.79
C TRP A 648 -10.88 38.76 -19.34
N GLN A 649 -10.90 40.02 -18.91
CA GLN A 649 -9.93 41.04 -19.35
C GLN A 649 -8.49 40.72 -18.90
N ASP A 650 -8.31 39.91 -17.87
CA ASP A 650 -7.00 39.46 -17.43
C ASP A 650 -6.54 38.24 -18.23
N ILE A 651 -7.44 37.30 -18.53
CA ILE A 651 -7.18 36.15 -19.42
C ILE A 651 -6.85 36.62 -20.85
N LEU A 652 -7.60 37.62 -21.36
CA LEU A 652 -7.46 38.12 -22.72
C LEU A 652 -6.05 38.65 -23.03
N LYS A 653 -5.38 39.26 -22.05
CA LYS A 653 -4.02 39.81 -22.22
C LYS A 653 -3.00 38.74 -22.67
N TYR A 654 -3.16 37.51 -22.18
CA TYR A 654 -2.29 36.39 -22.54
C TYR A 654 -2.52 35.90 -23.98
N LEU A 655 -3.77 36.00 -24.44
CA LEU A 655 -4.21 35.50 -25.74
C LEU A 655 -4.01 36.51 -26.87
N GLU A 656 -3.95 37.81 -26.56
CA GLU A 656 -3.67 38.87 -27.54
C GLU A 656 -2.17 38.98 -27.91
N SER A 657 -1.26 38.48 -27.06
CA SER A 657 0.19 38.61 -27.21
C SER A 657 0.90 37.24 -27.30
N PRO A 658 0.71 36.47 -28.39
CA PRO A 658 1.13 35.06 -28.48
C PRO A 658 2.65 34.83 -28.37
N ASN A 659 3.47 35.86 -28.59
CA ASN A 659 4.92 35.75 -28.50
C ASN A 659 5.50 36.16 -27.14
N ASP A 660 4.67 36.73 -26.26
CA ASP A 660 5.12 37.30 -24.98
C ASP A 660 4.84 36.38 -23.78
N HIS A 661 4.14 35.26 -24.00
CA HIS A 661 3.70 34.34 -22.96
C HIS A 661 4.09 32.87 -23.23
N PRO A 662 4.35 32.06 -22.18
CA PRO A 662 4.55 30.62 -22.32
C PRO A 662 3.35 29.94 -23.01
N ILE A 663 3.66 28.93 -23.83
CA ILE A 663 2.63 28.21 -24.61
C ILE A 663 1.58 27.52 -23.73
N ASP A 664 1.98 27.02 -22.55
CA ASP A 664 1.07 26.36 -21.62
C ASP A 664 0.00 27.32 -21.06
N GLU A 665 0.35 28.59 -20.85
CA GLU A 665 -0.61 29.62 -20.39
C GLU A 665 -1.61 29.96 -21.49
N ILE A 666 -1.15 30.04 -22.74
CA ILE A 666 -2.00 30.23 -23.92
C ILE A 666 -2.98 29.07 -24.06
N VAL A 667 -2.49 27.83 -23.97
CA VAL A 667 -3.31 26.62 -24.11
C VAL A 667 -4.37 26.55 -23.00
N SER A 668 -4.02 26.78 -21.74
CA SER A 668 -5.01 26.82 -20.65
C SER A 668 -6.01 27.96 -20.81
N GLY A 669 -5.59 29.12 -21.32
CA GLY A 669 -6.50 30.22 -21.65
C GLY A 669 -7.51 29.86 -22.74
N LEU A 670 -7.08 29.16 -23.79
CA LEU A 670 -7.96 28.66 -24.85
C LEU A 670 -8.93 27.58 -24.33
N ARG A 671 -8.49 26.71 -23.42
CA ARG A 671 -9.35 25.72 -22.75
C ARG A 671 -10.47 26.38 -21.97
N VAL A 672 -10.16 27.41 -21.17
CA VAL A 672 -11.17 28.19 -20.45
C VAL A 672 -12.21 28.79 -21.40
N ILE A 673 -11.80 29.31 -22.58
CA ILE A 673 -12.74 29.77 -23.60
C ILE A 673 -13.66 28.62 -24.06
N CYS A 674 -13.09 27.44 -24.35
CA CYS A 674 -13.87 26.31 -24.83
C CYS A 674 -14.91 25.85 -23.81
N SER A 675 -14.50 25.65 -22.56
CA SER A 675 -15.40 25.25 -21.47
C SER A 675 -16.48 26.31 -21.22
N VAL A 676 -16.12 27.60 -21.26
CA VAL A 676 -17.12 28.69 -21.16
C VAL A 676 -18.14 28.61 -22.29
N ILE A 677 -17.73 28.37 -23.53
CA ILE A 677 -18.65 28.24 -24.67
C ILE A 677 -19.59 27.05 -24.48
N GLU A 678 -19.07 25.89 -24.11
CA GLU A 678 -19.86 24.69 -23.85
C GLU A 678 -20.87 24.85 -22.73
N GLU A 679 -20.43 25.43 -21.63
CA GLU A 679 -21.24 25.58 -20.43
C GLU A 679 -22.28 26.71 -20.57
N PHE A 680 -21.93 27.79 -21.28
CA PHE A 680 -22.83 28.92 -21.49
C PHE A 680 -23.81 28.63 -22.63
N GLN A 681 -23.41 27.81 -23.60
CA GLN A 681 -24.19 27.48 -24.79
C GLN A 681 -24.61 28.79 -25.49
N GLU A 682 -25.91 29.00 -25.75
CA GLU A 682 -26.42 30.23 -26.38
C GLU A 682 -26.05 31.53 -25.63
N LEU A 683 -25.79 31.48 -24.31
CA LEU A 683 -25.34 32.65 -23.55
C LEU A 683 -23.93 33.12 -23.97
N SER A 684 -23.13 32.26 -24.61
CA SER A 684 -21.83 32.63 -25.17
C SER A 684 -21.94 33.65 -26.31
N THR A 685 -23.14 33.89 -26.85
CA THR A 685 -23.39 34.95 -27.85
C THR A 685 -22.85 36.31 -27.43
N CYS A 686 -22.84 36.62 -26.12
CA CYS A 686 -22.31 37.88 -25.59
C CYS A 686 -20.79 38.08 -25.80
N TYR A 687 -20.05 37.00 -26.06
CA TYR A 687 -18.59 37.01 -26.17
C TYR A 687 -18.08 36.69 -27.58
N ILE A 688 -18.96 36.37 -28.54
CA ILE A 688 -18.58 35.95 -29.90
C ILE A 688 -17.62 36.94 -30.57
N SER A 689 -17.88 38.24 -30.44
CA SER A 689 -17.06 39.30 -31.05
C SER A 689 -15.63 39.37 -30.53
N GLN A 690 -15.38 38.82 -29.34
CA GLN A 690 -14.05 38.72 -28.75
C GLN A 690 -13.45 37.32 -28.96
N PHE A 691 -14.26 36.25 -28.91
CA PHE A 691 -13.78 34.88 -29.06
C PHE A 691 -13.35 34.53 -30.48
N ILE A 692 -14.11 34.92 -31.51
CA ILE A 692 -13.77 34.56 -32.91
C ILE A 692 -12.38 35.08 -33.32
N PRO A 693 -12.03 36.37 -33.12
CA PRO A 693 -10.71 36.87 -33.51
C PRO A 693 -9.57 36.11 -32.83
N ILE A 694 -9.72 35.80 -31.54
CA ILE A 694 -8.73 35.05 -30.75
C ILE A 694 -8.60 33.62 -31.27
N LEU A 695 -9.70 32.88 -31.40
CA LEU A 695 -9.65 31.49 -31.88
C LEU A 695 -9.06 31.42 -33.31
N MET A 696 -9.46 32.34 -34.19
CA MET A 696 -8.93 32.44 -35.55
C MET A 696 -7.44 32.78 -35.62
N GLN A 697 -6.86 33.40 -34.58
CA GLN A 697 -5.41 33.63 -34.50
C GLN A 697 -4.65 32.32 -34.25
N TYR A 698 -5.24 31.38 -33.51
CA TYR A 698 -4.56 30.18 -33.02
C TYR A 698 -4.76 28.93 -33.88
N VAL A 699 -5.73 28.91 -34.80
CA VAL A 699 -5.90 27.79 -35.76
C VAL A 699 -4.66 27.54 -36.65
N SER A 700 -3.89 28.59 -36.94
CA SER A 700 -2.64 28.51 -37.71
C SER A 700 -1.38 28.57 -36.83
N HIS A 701 -1.49 28.32 -35.52
CA HIS A 701 -0.35 28.35 -34.62
C HIS A 701 0.61 27.17 -34.86
N THR A 702 1.89 27.33 -34.56
CA THR A 702 2.89 26.25 -34.70
C THR A 702 2.76 25.12 -33.67
N ASN A 703 1.90 25.30 -32.66
CA ASN A 703 1.73 24.35 -31.56
C ASN A 703 0.39 23.66 -31.72
N HIS A 704 0.42 22.33 -31.82
CA HIS A 704 -0.77 21.53 -32.13
C HIS A 704 -1.85 21.57 -31.03
N SER A 705 -1.47 21.70 -29.76
CA SER A 705 -2.45 21.83 -28.66
C SER A 705 -3.20 23.15 -28.73
N ALA A 706 -2.53 24.26 -29.08
CA ALA A 706 -3.19 25.53 -29.30
C ALA A 706 -4.13 25.48 -30.53
N GLN A 707 -3.69 24.84 -31.62
CA GLN A 707 -4.53 24.64 -32.82
C GLN A 707 -5.77 23.80 -32.51
N GLN A 708 -5.59 22.68 -31.78
CA GLN A 708 -6.68 21.80 -31.37
C GLN A 708 -7.76 22.57 -30.61
N ASN A 709 -7.38 23.28 -29.53
CA ASN A 709 -8.33 24.03 -28.71
C ASN A 709 -9.01 25.16 -29.50
N ALA A 710 -8.27 25.81 -30.41
CA ALA A 710 -8.83 26.86 -31.26
C ALA A 710 -9.90 26.31 -32.24
N LEU A 711 -9.61 25.19 -32.91
CA LEU A 711 -10.53 24.53 -33.85
C LEU A 711 -11.76 23.99 -33.14
N TYR A 712 -11.55 23.30 -32.03
CA TYR A 712 -12.60 22.82 -31.15
C TYR A 712 -13.52 23.97 -30.74
N GLY A 713 -12.93 25.04 -30.20
CA GLY A 713 -13.62 26.27 -29.80
C GLY A 713 -14.47 26.90 -30.91
N LEU A 714 -13.95 27.03 -32.14
CA LEU A 714 -14.72 27.53 -33.28
C LEU A 714 -15.91 26.62 -33.61
N GLY A 715 -15.69 25.31 -33.57
CA GLY A 715 -16.72 24.30 -33.80
C GLY A 715 -17.88 24.40 -32.81
N ILE A 716 -17.58 24.39 -31.51
CA ILE A 716 -18.60 24.47 -30.45
C ILE A 716 -19.28 25.85 -30.41
N LEU A 717 -18.55 26.93 -30.68
CA LEU A 717 -19.11 28.28 -30.72
C LEU A 717 -20.19 28.40 -31.80
N ALA A 718 -19.90 27.87 -32.99
CA ALA A 718 -20.87 27.84 -34.07
C ALA A 718 -22.04 26.90 -33.74
N PHE A 719 -21.76 25.71 -33.18
CA PHE A 719 -22.76 24.70 -32.82
C PHE A 719 -23.83 25.25 -31.87
N TYR A 720 -23.42 25.96 -30.83
CA TYR A 720 -24.31 26.55 -29.83
C TYR A 720 -24.93 27.87 -30.27
N ASN A 721 -24.37 28.56 -31.27
CA ASN A 721 -24.87 29.85 -31.75
C ASN A 721 -25.19 29.86 -33.27
N PRO A 722 -25.99 28.90 -33.79
CA PRO A 722 -26.18 28.70 -35.23
C PRO A 722 -26.92 29.84 -35.95
N HIS A 723 -27.61 30.69 -35.20
CA HIS A 723 -28.36 31.83 -35.74
C HIS A 723 -27.61 33.16 -35.61
N SER A 724 -26.40 33.17 -35.03
CA SER A 724 -25.60 34.39 -34.88
C SER A 724 -25.19 34.93 -36.25
N THR A 725 -25.49 36.20 -36.50
CA THR A 725 -25.05 36.91 -37.72
C THR A 725 -23.53 37.00 -37.80
N GLU A 726 -22.87 37.08 -36.64
CA GLU A 726 -21.42 37.22 -36.55
C GLU A 726 -20.71 35.91 -36.88
N VAL A 727 -21.19 34.78 -36.37
CA VAL A 727 -20.73 33.44 -36.77
C VAL A 727 -20.89 33.28 -38.28
N LYS A 728 -22.09 33.54 -38.81
CA LYS A 728 -22.39 33.42 -40.24
C LYS A 728 -21.49 34.29 -41.13
N THR A 729 -21.02 35.43 -40.63
CA THR A 729 -20.10 36.31 -41.36
C THR A 729 -18.71 35.67 -41.51
N HIS A 730 -18.30 34.83 -40.56
CA HIS A 730 -16.98 34.17 -40.55
C HIS A 730 -16.99 32.74 -41.07
N VAL A 731 -18.16 32.12 -41.26
CA VAL A 731 -18.31 30.71 -41.68
C VAL A 731 -17.50 30.37 -42.93
N ALA A 732 -17.50 31.22 -43.96
CA ALA A 732 -16.75 30.97 -45.19
C ALA A 732 -15.24 30.85 -44.91
N ASN A 733 -14.69 31.79 -44.14
CA ASN A 733 -13.27 31.77 -43.76
C ASN A 733 -12.92 30.57 -42.87
N ILE A 734 -13.83 30.19 -41.96
CA ILE A 734 -13.62 29.01 -41.11
C ILE A 734 -13.62 27.74 -41.97
N LEU A 735 -14.57 27.60 -42.90
CA LEU A 735 -14.62 26.45 -43.81
C LEU A 735 -13.36 26.33 -44.66
N ASP A 736 -12.85 27.44 -45.22
CA ASP A 736 -11.60 27.42 -46.00
C ASP A 736 -10.42 26.89 -45.18
N ILE A 737 -10.34 27.27 -43.90
CA ILE A 737 -9.31 26.77 -42.97
C ILE A 737 -9.50 25.27 -42.69
N LEU A 738 -10.73 24.85 -42.39
CA LEU A 738 -11.03 23.44 -42.12
C LEU A 738 -10.70 22.56 -43.33
N VAL A 739 -11.06 23.01 -44.54
CA VAL A 739 -10.72 22.32 -45.80
C VAL A 739 -9.22 22.21 -45.96
N THR A 740 -8.49 23.32 -45.79
CA THR A 740 -7.02 23.32 -45.92
C THR A 740 -6.36 22.31 -44.98
N ILE A 741 -6.85 22.20 -43.73
CA ILE A 741 -6.34 21.23 -42.76
C ILE A 741 -6.71 19.80 -43.14
N MET A 742 -7.95 19.55 -43.56
CA MET A 742 -8.44 18.22 -43.95
C MET A 742 -7.83 17.71 -45.26
N GLU A 743 -7.38 18.58 -46.17
CA GLU A 743 -6.68 18.16 -47.40
C GLU A 743 -5.24 17.68 -47.14
N ASP A 744 -4.61 18.18 -46.08
CA ASP A 744 -3.20 17.94 -45.75
C ASP A 744 -3.02 16.83 -44.69
N VAL A 745 -3.79 15.75 -44.80
CA VAL A 745 -3.79 14.63 -43.82
C VAL A 745 -2.43 13.96 -43.68
N GLU A 746 -1.59 14.00 -44.73
CA GLU A 746 -0.27 13.34 -44.71
C GLU A 746 0.79 14.09 -43.89
N THR A 747 0.69 15.42 -43.78
CA THR A 747 1.71 16.23 -43.09
C THR A 747 1.21 16.92 -41.82
N GLN A 748 -0.11 17.09 -41.67
CA GLN A 748 -0.71 17.61 -40.45
C GLN A 748 -0.66 16.63 -39.27
N ASN A 749 -0.70 17.18 -38.06
CA ASN A 749 -0.87 16.36 -36.87
C ASN A 749 -2.27 15.74 -36.86
N PRO A 750 -2.41 14.41 -36.67
CA PRO A 750 -3.71 13.75 -36.71
C PRO A 750 -4.76 14.35 -35.76
N ILE A 751 -4.35 14.83 -34.58
CA ILE A 751 -5.29 15.46 -33.62
C ILE A 751 -5.93 16.74 -34.17
N VAL A 752 -5.20 17.49 -35.00
CA VAL A 752 -5.65 18.74 -35.61
C VAL A 752 -6.62 18.45 -36.75
N VAL A 753 -6.34 17.40 -37.54
CA VAL A 753 -7.24 16.92 -38.60
C VAL A 753 -8.55 16.39 -38.02
N ASP A 754 -8.48 15.61 -36.94
CA ASP A 754 -9.66 15.08 -36.27
C ASP A 754 -10.57 16.20 -35.73
N ASN A 755 -9.97 17.21 -35.10
CA ASN A 755 -10.70 18.38 -34.59
C ASN A 755 -11.28 19.24 -35.72
N ALA A 756 -10.61 19.33 -36.87
CA ALA A 756 -11.16 19.99 -38.05
C ALA A 756 -12.39 19.24 -38.61
N CYS A 757 -12.32 17.90 -38.68
CA CYS A 757 -13.43 17.04 -39.06
C CYS A 757 -14.63 17.21 -38.12
N ALA A 758 -14.37 17.28 -36.81
CA ALA A 758 -15.39 17.48 -35.79
C ALA A 758 -16.03 18.87 -35.87
N ALA A 759 -15.23 19.92 -36.08
CA ALA A 759 -15.73 21.28 -36.27
C ALA A 759 -16.61 21.40 -37.53
N PHE A 760 -16.19 20.82 -38.66
CA PHE A 760 -17.00 20.73 -39.87
C PHE A 760 -18.32 20.00 -39.61
N SER A 761 -18.25 18.87 -38.90
CA SER A 761 -19.42 18.06 -38.55
C SER A 761 -20.44 18.85 -37.71
N ARG A 762 -19.98 19.68 -36.76
CA ARG A 762 -20.83 20.59 -35.98
C ARG A 762 -21.59 21.58 -36.85
N PHE A 763 -20.97 22.10 -37.92
CA PHE A 763 -21.59 23.04 -38.84
C PHE A 763 -22.72 22.37 -39.65
N VAL A 764 -22.48 21.14 -40.09
CA VAL A 764 -23.46 20.31 -40.80
C VAL A 764 -24.64 19.96 -39.91
N VAL A 765 -24.38 19.44 -38.70
CA VAL A 765 -25.43 18.98 -37.76
C VAL A 765 -26.39 20.10 -37.38
N ARG A 766 -25.89 21.33 -37.24
CA ARG A 766 -26.67 22.51 -36.84
C ARG A 766 -27.18 23.36 -38.00
N GLU A 767 -27.03 22.89 -39.25
CA GLU A 767 -27.52 23.59 -40.45
C GLU A 767 -27.01 25.04 -40.55
N ILE A 768 -25.76 25.26 -40.13
CA ILE A 768 -25.12 26.58 -40.19
C ILE A 768 -24.82 26.97 -41.64
N VAL A 769 -24.57 25.94 -42.45
CA VAL A 769 -24.21 25.99 -43.86
C VAL A 769 -25.23 25.19 -44.66
N ASP A 770 -25.57 25.68 -45.85
CA ASP A 770 -26.39 24.90 -46.78
C ASP A 770 -25.54 23.87 -47.55
N TYR A 771 -26.19 22.84 -48.08
CA TYR A 771 -25.53 21.78 -48.84
C TYR A 771 -24.73 22.31 -50.03
N GLN A 772 -25.26 23.31 -50.73
CA GLN A 772 -24.62 23.86 -51.93
C GLN A 772 -23.26 24.51 -51.61
N THR A 773 -23.10 25.01 -50.38
CA THR A 773 -21.85 25.59 -49.88
C THR A 773 -20.80 24.54 -49.56
N ILE A 774 -21.20 23.33 -49.14
CA ILE A 774 -20.29 22.30 -48.63
C ILE A 774 -20.15 21.06 -49.53
N VAL A 775 -20.85 21.01 -50.66
CA VAL A 775 -20.88 19.83 -51.55
C VAL A 775 -19.48 19.38 -51.98
N ASP A 776 -18.58 20.33 -52.23
CA ASP A 776 -17.19 20.07 -52.61
C ASP A 776 -16.29 19.71 -51.39
N THR A 777 -16.71 20.08 -50.18
CA THR A 777 -16.00 19.76 -48.93
C THR A 777 -16.30 18.35 -48.42
N ILE A 778 -17.51 17.82 -48.68
CA ILE A 778 -17.92 16.51 -48.17
C ILE A 778 -16.96 15.39 -48.60
N PRO A 779 -16.50 15.28 -49.86
CA PRO A 779 -15.51 14.26 -50.25
C PRO A 779 -14.20 14.35 -49.44
N ILE A 780 -13.70 15.57 -49.22
CA ILE A 780 -12.48 15.81 -48.44
C ILE A 780 -12.68 15.31 -47.00
N PHE A 781 -13.80 15.67 -46.38
CA PHE A 781 -14.18 15.19 -45.05
C PHE A 781 -14.30 13.67 -44.99
N LEU A 782 -14.87 13.01 -46.01
CA LEU A 782 -14.96 11.55 -46.06
C LEU A 782 -13.60 10.88 -46.17
N ASP A 783 -12.66 11.47 -46.92
CA ASP A 783 -11.30 10.96 -47.08
C ASP A 783 -10.46 11.14 -45.80
N SER A 784 -10.77 12.15 -44.97
CA SER A 784 -10.16 12.34 -43.65
C SER A 784 -10.67 11.37 -42.57
N LEU A 785 -11.70 10.55 -42.84
CA LEU A 785 -12.23 9.55 -41.89
C LEU A 785 -11.68 8.13 -42.17
N PRO A 786 -11.49 7.28 -41.14
CA PRO A 786 -11.84 7.50 -39.74
C PRO A 786 -10.84 8.40 -38.99
N LEU A 787 -11.32 9.01 -37.90
CA LEU A 787 -10.47 9.76 -36.95
C LEU A 787 -9.33 8.86 -36.44
N GLN A 788 -8.18 9.45 -36.16
CA GLN A 788 -6.94 8.71 -35.86
C GLN A 788 -6.42 8.86 -34.43
N SER A 789 -6.82 9.93 -33.73
CA SER A 789 -6.29 10.30 -32.41
C SER A 789 -7.40 10.71 -31.43
N ASP A 790 -8.34 11.55 -31.84
CA ASP A 790 -9.39 12.11 -30.97
C ASP A 790 -10.73 11.39 -31.17
N TYR A 791 -10.85 10.21 -30.56
CA TYR A 791 -12.01 9.34 -30.75
C TYR A 791 -13.28 9.83 -30.03
N GLU A 792 -13.18 10.78 -29.10
CA GLU A 792 -14.35 11.36 -28.43
C GLU A 792 -15.24 12.13 -29.44
N GLU A 793 -14.64 12.62 -30.51
CA GLU A 793 -15.30 13.35 -31.59
C GLU A 793 -15.99 12.47 -32.64
N PHE A 794 -15.95 11.14 -32.49
CA PHE A 794 -16.64 10.25 -33.42
C PHE A 794 -18.15 10.49 -33.45
N GLU A 795 -18.75 10.79 -32.29
CA GLU A 795 -20.21 10.93 -32.21
C GLU A 795 -20.71 12.03 -33.15
N ILE A 796 -20.10 13.22 -33.10
CA ILE A 796 -20.53 14.35 -33.92
C ILE A 796 -20.27 14.12 -35.42
N CYS A 797 -19.16 13.45 -35.77
CA CYS A 797 -18.84 13.09 -37.14
C CYS A 797 -19.87 12.12 -37.74
N PHE A 798 -20.25 11.07 -37.00
CA PHE A 798 -21.27 10.12 -37.47
C PHE A 798 -22.69 10.71 -37.43
N GLN A 799 -22.98 11.67 -36.56
CA GLN A 799 -24.22 12.46 -36.62
C GLN A 799 -24.29 13.29 -37.91
N ALA A 800 -23.20 13.95 -38.31
CA ALA A 800 -23.12 14.71 -39.56
C ALA A 800 -23.32 13.81 -40.78
N LEU A 801 -22.62 12.66 -40.84
CA LEU A 801 -22.81 11.67 -41.92
C LEU A 801 -24.26 11.17 -42.00
N SER A 802 -24.86 10.86 -40.86
CA SER A 802 -26.26 10.42 -40.81
C SER A 802 -27.22 11.48 -41.34
N LYS A 803 -26.99 12.74 -40.99
CA LYS A 803 -27.78 13.88 -41.47
C LYS A 803 -27.63 14.08 -42.98
N LEU A 804 -26.40 14.11 -43.48
CA LEU A 804 -26.12 14.23 -44.93
C LEU A 804 -26.77 13.08 -45.72
N LEU A 805 -26.75 11.85 -45.20
CA LEU A 805 -27.40 10.73 -45.85
C LEU A 805 -28.94 10.90 -45.92
N LEU A 806 -29.56 11.36 -44.83
CA LEU A 806 -31.01 11.54 -44.76
C LEU A 806 -31.48 12.72 -45.62
N ASP A 807 -30.74 13.83 -45.64
CA ASP A 807 -31.14 15.07 -46.31
C ASP A 807 -30.94 15.01 -47.84
N HIS A 808 -30.02 14.18 -48.35
CA HIS A 808 -29.57 14.25 -49.75
C HIS A 808 -29.90 13.03 -50.63
N VAL A 809 -30.46 11.94 -50.08
CA VAL A 809 -30.85 10.78 -50.91
C VAL A 809 -32.14 11.02 -51.70
N THR A 810 -32.90 12.06 -51.38
CA THR A 810 -34.18 12.36 -52.07
C THR A 810 -34.03 13.08 -53.41
N SER A 811 -32.88 13.70 -53.70
CA SER A 811 -32.57 14.33 -54.99
C SER A 811 -31.66 13.42 -55.81
N SER A 812 -32.05 13.09 -57.03
CA SER A 812 -31.34 12.16 -57.92
C SER A 812 -29.95 12.61 -58.40
N GLU A 813 -29.42 13.72 -57.86
CA GLU A 813 -28.25 14.41 -58.42
C GLU A 813 -26.90 13.89 -57.88
N ASP A 814 -26.82 13.36 -56.65
CA ASP A 814 -25.53 12.92 -56.04
C ASP A 814 -25.55 11.51 -55.42
N TRP A 815 -26.08 10.53 -56.17
CA TRP A 815 -26.12 9.12 -55.74
C TRP A 815 -24.77 8.57 -55.28
N ASN A 816 -23.67 8.99 -55.93
CA ASN A 816 -22.34 8.52 -55.62
C ASN A 816 -21.85 9.02 -54.24
N LEU A 817 -22.17 10.26 -53.88
CA LEU A 817 -21.80 10.82 -52.59
C LEU A 817 -22.57 10.16 -51.45
N ALA A 818 -23.89 9.98 -51.63
CA ALA A 818 -24.73 9.27 -50.68
C ALA A 818 -24.23 7.84 -50.41
N ARG A 819 -23.74 7.16 -51.45
CA ARG A 819 -23.09 5.85 -51.31
C ARG A 819 -21.80 5.92 -50.49
N GLN A 820 -20.94 6.90 -50.72
CA GLN A 820 -19.69 7.03 -49.96
C GLN A 820 -19.95 7.30 -48.47
N ILE A 821 -20.95 8.14 -48.18
CA ILE A 821 -21.42 8.40 -46.81
C ILE A 821 -21.94 7.10 -46.17
N PHE A 822 -22.74 6.32 -46.89
CA PHE A 822 -23.23 5.02 -46.42
C PHE A 822 -22.08 4.04 -46.14
N ASP A 823 -21.09 3.96 -47.05
CA ASP A 823 -19.90 3.11 -46.88
C ASP A 823 -19.19 3.49 -45.56
N LYS A 824 -18.99 4.78 -45.26
CA LYS A 824 -18.37 5.26 -44.00
C LYS A 824 -19.19 4.98 -42.75
N LEU A 825 -20.52 5.11 -42.80
CA LEU A 825 -21.40 4.74 -41.69
C LEU A 825 -21.29 3.24 -41.37
N VAL A 826 -21.19 2.38 -42.39
CA VAL A 826 -21.03 0.93 -42.20
C VAL A 826 -19.64 0.59 -41.67
N GLU A 827 -18.58 1.24 -42.17
CA GLU A 827 -17.21 1.12 -41.65
C GLU A 827 -17.18 1.39 -40.13
N GLY A 828 -17.83 2.46 -39.68
CA GLY A 828 -17.93 2.84 -38.26
C GLY A 828 -18.57 1.77 -37.35
N LEU A 829 -19.42 0.88 -37.88
CA LEU A 829 -19.99 -0.23 -37.10
C LEU A 829 -18.95 -1.30 -36.74
N THR A 830 -17.82 -1.34 -37.44
CA THR A 830 -16.75 -2.32 -37.22
C THR A 830 -15.54 -1.80 -36.50
N LEU A 831 -15.36 -0.48 -36.44
CA LEU A 831 -14.24 0.13 -35.73
C LEU A 831 -14.30 -0.23 -34.24
N THR A 832 -13.15 -0.63 -33.71
CA THR A 832 -13.00 -1.01 -32.30
C THR A 832 -13.08 0.20 -31.38
N GLU A 833 -12.69 1.36 -31.90
CA GLU A 833 -12.60 2.65 -31.23
C GLU A 833 -13.98 3.30 -31.07
N VAL A 834 -14.97 2.89 -31.88
CA VAL A 834 -16.34 3.43 -31.83
C VAL A 834 -17.15 2.72 -30.74
N SER A 835 -17.71 3.50 -29.81
CA SER A 835 -18.50 3.00 -28.68
C SER A 835 -19.81 2.32 -29.12
N ASP A 836 -20.35 1.43 -28.27
CA ASP A 836 -21.60 0.72 -28.54
C ASP A 836 -22.80 1.67 -28.69
N ASP A 837 -22.79 2.82 -28.02
CA ASP A 837 -23.87 3.80 -28.10
C ASP A 837 -23.84 4.56 -29.43
N ILE A 838 -22.64 4.92 -29.93
CA ILE A 838 -22.48 5.46 -31.28
C ILE A 838 -22.90 4.41 -32.32
N LYS A 839 -22.52 3.14 -32.16
CA LYS A 839 -22.95 2.04 -33.06
C LYS A 839 -24.47 1.87 -33.08
N LYS A 840 -25.14 1.99 -31.92
CA LYS A 840 -26.62 1.99 -31.85
C LYS A 840 -27.21 3.21 -32.56
N MET A 841 -26.62 4.39 -32.40
CA MET A 841 -27.05 5.61 -33.11
C MET A 841 -26.95 5.43 -34.62
N ILE A 842 -25.78 5.00 -35.12
CA ILE A 842 -25.56 4.70 -36.54
C ILE A 842 -26.61 3.69 -37.03
N THR A 843 -26.79 2.58 -36.30
CA THR A 843 -27.77 1.54 -36.64
C THR A 843 -29.19 2.11 -36.72
N LYS A 844 -29.62 2.90 -35.73
CA LYS A 844 -30.94 3.53 -35.70
C LYS A 844 -31.14 4.47 -36.89
N ASN A 845 -30.12 5.26 -37.24
CA ASN A 845 -30.19 6.19 -38.37
C ASN A 845 -30.24 5.45 -39.71
N ILE A 846 -29.46 4.37 -39.88
CA ILE A 846 -29.54 3.48 -41.05
C ILE A 846 -30.93 2.79 -41.13
N GLN A 847 -31.53 2.38 -40.01
CA GLN A 847 -32.89 1.82 -39.99
C GLN A 847 -33.95 2.86 -40.36
N SER A 848 -33.82 4.09 -39.87
CA SER A 848 -34.68 5.21 -40.26
C SER A 848 -34.58 5.46 -41.76
N PHE A 849 -33.36 5.51 -42.28
CA PHE A 849 -33.08 5.66 -43.70
C PHE A 849 -33.69 4.53 -44.54
N LYS A 850 -33.51 3.26 -44.14
CA LYS A 850 -34.14 2.10 -44.79
C LYS A 850 -35.67 2.22 -44.83
N THR A 851 -36.27 2.72 -43.75
CA THR A 851 -37.73 2.86 -43.64
C THR A 851 -38.26 3.96 -44.56
N ASN A 852 -37.56 5.10 -44.62
CA ASN A 852 -37.95 6.25 -45.43
C ASN A 852 -37.59 6.07 -46.92
N HIS A 853 -36.50 5.35 -47.22
CA HIS A 853 -35.92 5.19 -48.55
C HIS A 853 -35.56 3.72 -48.85
N PRO A 854 -36.55 2.81 -48.94
CA PRO A 854 -36.28 1.37 -49.04
C PRO A 854 -35.58 0.96 -50.34
N GLU A 855 -35.90 1.57 -51.48
CA GLU A 855 -35.28 1.25 -52.77
C GLU A 855 -33.83 1.76 -52.87
N PRO A 856 -33.54 3.04 -52.53
CA PRO A 856 -32.16 3.50 -52.34
C PRO A 856 -31.34 2.60 -51.40
N PHE A 857 -31.88 2.26 -50.24
CA PHE A 857 -31.18 1.40 -49.29
C PHE A 857 -30.83 0.02 -49.89
N ARG A 858 -31.76 -0.61 -50.61
CA ARG A 858 -31.50 -1.89 -51.30
C ARG A 858 -30.37 -1.76 -52.32
N GLN A 859 -30.35 -0.67 -53.09
CA GLN A 859 -29.31 -0.42 -54.08
C GLN A 859 -27.94 -0.20 -53.43
N MET A 860 -27.86 0.57 -52.34
CA MET A 860 -26.62 0.76 -51.56
C MET A 860 -26.08 -0.56 -50.99
N VAL A 861 -26.95 -1.37 -50.39
CA VAL A 861 -26.56 -2.70 -49.86
C VAL A 861 -26.09 -3.63 -50.99
N PHE A 862 -26.75 -3.62 -52.14
CA PHE A 862 -26.33 -4.39 -53.31
C PHE A 862 -24.94 -3.94 -53.82
N ASP A 863 -24.73 -2.63 -53.91
CA ASP A 863 -23.50 -2.04 -54.40
C ASP A 863 -22.31 -2.23 -53.43
N PHE A 864 -22.56 -2.17 -52.12
CA PHE A 864 -21.60 -2.53 -51.08
C PHE A 864 -21.21 -4.01 -51.19
N ASN A 865 -22.19 -4.91 -51.38
CA ASN A 865 -21.96 -6.34 -51.58
C ASN A 865 -21.12 -6.66 -52.83
N LYS A 866 -21.23 -5.83 -53.87
CA LYS A 866 -20.41 -5.96 -55.08
C LYS A 866 -18.94 -5.54 -54.84
N LYS A 867 -18.70 -4.56 -53.97
CA LYS A 867 -17.34 -4.16 -53.51
C LYS A 867 -16.72 -5.21 -52.56
N SER A 868 -17.52 -5.92 -51.76
CA SER A 868 -17.08 -6.80 -50.66
C SER A 868 -16.46 -8.16 -51.04
N HIS A 869 -16.07 -8.37 -52.31
CA HIS A 869 -15.29 -9.54 -52.73
C HIS A 869 -13.82 -9.53 -52.25
N LYS A 870 -13.40 -8.50 -51.50
CA LYS A 870 -12.12 -8.42 -50.79
C LYS A 870 -12.28 -8.84 -49.33
N MET A 871 -11.33 -9.60 -48.78
CA MET A 871 -11.44 -10.35 -47.51
C MET A 871 -11.77 -9.49 -46.27
N TYR A 872 -11.44 -8.18 -46.29
CA TYR A 872 -11.63 -7.24 -45.19
C TYR A 872 -13.08 -6.72 -45.02
N LEU A 873 -13.88 -6.64 -46.10
CA LEU A 873 -15.26 -6.10 -46.06
C LEU A 873 -16.31 -7.15 -45.60
N ARG A 874 -15.90 -8.39 -45.28
CA ARG A 874 -16.81 -9.47 -44.87
C ARG A 874 -17.34 -9.30 -43.44
N GLU A 875 -16.53 -8.75 -42.53
CA GLU A 875 -16.92 -8.53 -41.14
C GLU A 875 -17.89 -7.34 -41.00
N GLU A 876 -17.70 -6.28 -41.78
CA GLU A 876 -18.63 -5.16 -41.91
C GLU A 876 -20.02 -5.61 -42.34
N MET A 877 -20.11 -6.48 -43.34
CA MET A 877 -21.38 -7.02 -43.80
C MET A 877 -22.04 -7.96 -42.78
N LYS A 878 -21.27 -8.81 -42.07
CA LYS A 878 -21.82 -9.61 -40.97
C LYS A 878 -22.38 -8.73 -39.85
N THR A 879 -21.66 -7.67 -39.52
CA THR A 879 -22.00 -6.71 -38.47
C THR A 879 -23.27 -5.94 -38.86
N LEU A 880 -23.32 -5.38 -40.07
CA LEU A 880 -24.51 -4.73 -40.61
C LEU A 880 -25.73 -5.69 -40.60
N ASN A 881 -25.57 -6.94 -41.05
CA ASN A 881 -26.65 -7.92 -41.05
C ASN A 881 -27.11 -8.28 -39.62
N ARG A 882 -26.18 -8.39 -38.66
CA ARG A 882 -26.45 -8.63 -37.24
C ARG A 882 -27.24 -7.48 -36.61
N PHE A 883 -26.92 -6.24 -36.95
CA PHE A 883 -27.61 -5.06 -36.41
C PHE A 883 -28.94 -4.75 -37.09
N MET A 884 -29.08 -5.11 -38.37
CA MET A 884 -30.25 -4.74 -39.17
C MET A 884 -31.33 -5.82 -39.26
N ASN A 885 -31.12 -7.01 -38.67
CA ASN A 885 -31.95 -8.21 -38.90
C ASN A 885 -32.23 -8.39 -40.41
N VAL A 886 -31.23 -8.09 -41.25
CA VAL A 886 -31.38 -8.21 -42.71
C VAL A 886 -31.05 -9.65 -43.07
N TYR A 887 -32.01 -10.53 -42.79
CA TYR A 887 -32.40 -11.68 -43.61
C TYR A 887 -33.58 -12.38 -42.92
N GLN A 888 -34.75 -11.73 -42.95
CA GLN A 888 -36.04 -12.39 -43.15
C GLN A 888 -36.86 -11.57 -44.13
#